data_AF-A0A0E4CVM1-F1
#
_entry.id   AF-A0A0E4CVM1-F1
#
_cell.length_a   1.000
_cell.length_b   1.000
_cell.length_c   1.000
_cell.angle_alpha   90.00
_cell.angle_beta   90.00
_cell.angle_gamma   90.00
#
_symmetry.space_group_name_H-M   'P 1'
#
loop_
_entity.id
_entity.type
_entity.pdbx_description
1 polymer ?
#
loop_
_entity_poly.entity_id
_entity_poly.type
_entity_poly.pdbx_seq_one_letter_code
_entity_poly.pdbx_strand_id
1 'polypeptide(L)'
;MTNGETNGMTNRETNRILNPWDTLKNPPAAYRSVPLWSWNDLLEKEELERQIEEMHRAGIGGFFMHARGGLQTPYMGEEWMEAIRTSIEKSRELGMNAWFYDENGWPSGFADGKVPAKGLDYQQKRLVCEQAPFEDVPAERIIGWYAAGPDGGADYRLLPPGEEARADLRISYDVNPYYTDTLSSMAVKEFIDSTYERYWKQFGEKYGGELSGIFTDEPQFGRGALPWSFELEDMFIRRHGGNVKEVLPALFLDTMGASRARYAYWETVTFMFTQAYAKQIGDWCAGKGWSATGHVVDEQELMHQVTSVGDPMAFYEHLQIPGCDWLGRFVGNDAMVPKQVSSVARQLGKKRAITESFGCSGWNVSFADLKRIGEWQFVHGINLLCQHLQGYSLRGLRKRDYPPSLFYQQPWWSEYKNFNDYFARLSLLLSEGAAQAEVLLLHPVRTAWTLQRGGDYSAVIPYHEAFARLTRWLCQSLIEHDYGSEGIIAGHGRVSGGSFIVGEAAYRVVIVPPSVTVDRRTAELLREFSAQGGTLIAFEPYPVLVDGQEDAEFARFMEAAVLPEWSCEALCRAVSAGAGPSLQISGGNGEPVAADTLNVRTLELAGSILHYVVNSGTEFYPLLNIQLTRQGTVSLVDLETGEIRPLEQKLLGRDLMELEPLERDQMEQELLEQELPEQEQVQAGQKQMGQKLQPQGVRLQLPLHPGQSYMLKVDPFTGSAPITGDYGSVREQSDNQERSPVELAADWEIVHADLNSLTLDNARLRVDGGEWSELQPVIFIQEQLLAYGRTVTAELEFAFAVGFDTARQRELYLVIERPEELEVELNGARVETAGSGWWRDISFRTIDISGLAAAGRNTLVLRMEFHSSQEIADRLARAKAFEAEGNKLTIDQELESIYLLGDFGVHSGSGFTDGERRAVCTEGPFQLMEPARQVQTGDLTRQGFPFFSGSLRLRQTLELDAARASGAQWFFQSPPDAIVTKLFINGAEVRSFLWEPYDADISSFLHSGSNVIELELTGSCRNLLGPHHHIKGEVYKVGPDSYKDKPGWTDKDLDKDTHVYQTRYAFVKFGLAASPLIYVEQA
;
A
#
# COMPACT_ATOMS: atom_id res chain seq x y z
N MET A 1 35.82 -4.93 -46.05
CA MET A 1 35.55 -6.00 -47.03
C MET A 1 35.70 -7.31 -46.26
N THR A 2 34.69 -8.14 -45.97
CA THR A 2 33.30 -8.28 -46.44
C THR A 2 32.46 -8.90 -45.32
N ASN A 3 31.17 -8.60 -45.38
CA ASN A 3 30.09 -8.72 -44.39
C ASN A 3 29.84 -10.12 -43.79
N GLY A 4 29.39 -10.09 -42.53
CA GLY A 4 28.60 -11.13 -41.88
C GLY A 4 27.77 -10.47 -40.76
N GLU A 5 26.63 -9.89 -41.14
CA GLU A 5 25.66 -9.31 -40.22
C GLU A 5 24.93 -10.44 -39.47
N THR A 6 25.23 -10.58 -38.18
CA THR A 6 24.36 -11.30 -37.23
C THR A 6 23.45 -10.28 -36.57
N ASN A 7 22.19 -10.26 -37.01
CA ASN A 7 21.09 -9.56 -36.33
C ASN A 7 20.92 -10.14 -34.92
N GLY A 8 21.49 -9.46 -33.93
CA GLY A 8 21.17 -9.61 -32.52
C GLY A 8 20.58 -8.29 -32.03
N MET A 9 19.31 -8.01 -32.37
CA MET A 9 18.56 -6.95 -31.71
C MET A 9 18.22 -7.43 -30.30
N THR A 10 19.00 -6.98 -29.33
CA THR A 10 18.63 -7.04 -27.91
C THR A 10 17.41 -6.12 -27.68
N ASN A 11 16.36 -6.64 -27.06
CA ASN A 11 15.09 -5.96 -26.72
C ASN A 11 15.21 -4.69 -25.82
N ARG A 12 16.42 -4.14 -25.59
CA ARG A 12 16.65 -2.94 -24.77
C ARG A 12 16.74 -1.63 -25.54
N GLU A 13 16.73 -1.63 -26.88
CA GLU A 13 16.81 -0.40 -27.69
C GLU A 13 15.53 0.03 -28.42
N THR A 14 14.40 -0.68 -28.25
CA THR A 14 13.11 -0.31 -28.88
C THR A 14 11.97 -0.18 -27.88
N ASN A 15 12.05 0.82 -27.01
CA ASN A 15 10.89 1.59 -26.51
C ASN A 15 11.34 2.82 -25.73
N ARG A 16 12.23 3.65 -26.31
CA ARG A 16 12.13 5.08 -25.98
C ARG A 16 10.78 5.51 -26.54
N ILE A 17 9.78 5.60 -25.66
CA ILE A 17 8.55 6.30 -26.01
C ILE A 17 9.01 7.72 -26.40
N LEU A 18 8.96 8.02 -27.70
CA LEU A 18 9.43 9.31 -28.22
C LEU A 18 8.59 10.46 -27.63
N ASN A 19 7.34 10.16 -27.25
CA ASN A 19 6.43 11.07 -26.59
C ASN A 19 5.39 10.30 -25.71
N PRO A 20 5.45 10.40 -24.37
CA PRO A 20 4.53 9.71 -23.44
C PRO A 20 3.04 10.01 -23.69
N TRP A 21 2.73 11.15 -24.31
CA TRP A 21 1.37 11.51 -24.69
C TRP A 21 0.75 10.56 -25.71
N ASP A 22 1.55 9.92 -26.58
CA ASP A 22 1.05 9.06 -27.67
C ASP A 22 0.51 7.71 -27.17
N THR A 23 1.05 7.22 -26.05
CA THR A 23 0.68 5.93 -25.45
C THR A 23 -0.26 6.07 -24.25
N LEU A 24 -0.66 7.29 -23.89
CA LEU A 24 -1.47 7.55 -22.69
C LEU A 24 -2.81 6.81 -22.70
N LYS A 25 -3.48 6.70 -23.85
CA LYS A 25 -4.76 5.96 -23.93
C LYS A 25 -4.60 4.47 -23.60
N ASN A 26 -3.50 3.86 -24.02
CA ASN A 26 -3.18 2.44 -23.83
C ASN A 26 -1.72 2.27 -23.36
N PRO A 27 -1.45 2.43 -22.06
CA PRO A 27 -0.10 2.30 -21.54
C PRO A 27 0.48 0.89 -21.77
N PRO A 28 1.77 0.77 -22.15
CA PRO A 28 2.47 -0.51 -22.26
C PRO A 28 2.50 -1.30 -20.94
N ALA A 29 2.71 -2.61 -21.03
CA ALA A 29 2.82 -3.52 -19.88
C ALA A 29 3.84 -3.08 -18.83
N ALA A 30 4.92 -2.42 -19.25
CA ALA A 30 5.95 -1.89 -18.34
C ALA A 30 5.39 -0.90 -17.31
N TYR A 31 4.32 -0.16 -17.60
CA TYR A 31 3.72 0.83 -16.68
C TYR A 31 2.47 0.29 -15.97
N ARG A 32 2.07 -0.95 -16.25
CA ARG A 32 0.95 -1.60 -15.58
C ARG A 32 1.42 -2.23 -14.26
N SER A 33 0.48 -2.55 -13.38
CA SER A 33 0.77 -3.15 -12.08
C SER A 33 1.38 -4.55 -12.21
N VAL A 34 2.09 -4.96 -11.16
CA VAL A 34 2.76 -6.27 -11.05
C VAL A 34 2.44 -6.84 -9.66
N PRO A 35 1.29 -7.51 -9.48
CA PRO A 35 0.85 -8.09 -8.21
C PRO A 35 1.73 -9.26 -7.74
N LEU A 36 1.67 -9.55 -6.44
CA LEU A 36 2.10 -10.83 -5.87
C LEU A 36 1.08 -11.90 -6.23
N TRP A 37 1.48 -12.88 -7.04
CA TRP A 37 0.66 -14.04 -7.37
C TRP A 37 1.06 -15.20 -6.47
N SER A 38 0.28 -15.40 -5.41
CA SER A 38 0.51 -16.37 -4.34
C SER A 38 0.25 -17.78 -4.84
N TRP A 39 1.32 -18.48 -5.17
CA TRP A 39 1.37 -19.91 -5.42
C TRP A 39 1.27 -20.65 -4.11
N ASN A 40 0.06 -21.09 -3.80
CA ASN A 40 -0.32 -21.63 -2.50
C ASN A 40 -1.05 -22.98 -2.61
N ASP A 41 -0.96 -23.70 -3.72
CA ASP A 41 -1.62 -25.01 -3.88
C ASP A 41 -0.78 -25.94 -4.78
N LEU A 42 -1.37 -27.04 -5.25
CA LEU A 42 -0.81 -27.81 -6.35
C LEU A 42 -0.92 -26.99 -7.65
N LEU A 43 0.22 -26.74 -8.29
CA LEU A 43 0.31 -25.87 -9.46
C LEU A 43 0.10 -26.70 -10.72
N GLU A 44 -1.01 -26.45 -11.41
CA GLU A 44 -1.39 -27.16 -12.63
C GLU A 44 -1.20 -26.25 -13.83
N LYS A 45 -0.60 -26.78 -14.90
CA LYS A 45 -0.22 -26.01 -16.08
C LYS A 45 -1.39 -25.20 -16.66
N GLU A 46 -2.52 -25.87 -16.90
CA GLU A 46 -3.70 -25.27 -17.53
C GLU A 46 -4.29 -24.15 -16.67
N GLU A 47 -4.24 -24.30 -15.35
CA GLU A 47 -4.74 -23.28 -14.43
C GLU A 47 -3.78 -22.09 -14.32
N LEU A 48 -2.46 -22.33 -14.32
CA LEU A 48 -1.47 -21.25 -14.41
C LEU A 48 -1.69 -20.41 -15.68
N GLU A 49 -1.88 -21.06 -16.83
CA GLU A 49 -2.13 -20.37 -18.10
C GLU A 49 -3.44 -19.57 -18.06
N ARG A 50 -4.54 -20.17 -17.56
CA ARG A 50 -5.84 -19.50 -17.41
C ARG A 50 -5.75 -18.28 -16.50
N GLN A 51 -5.08 -18.39 -15.36
CA GLN A 51 -4.92 -17.30 -14.40
C GLN A 51 -4.09 -16.15 -14.98
N ILE A 52 -3.06 -16.44 -15.77
CA ILE A 52 -2.29 -15.42 -16.50
C ILE A 52 -3.16 -14.69 -17.54
N GLU A 53 -4.02 -15.42 -18.26
CA GLU A 53 -4.98 -14.81 -19.19
C GLU A 53 -6.04 -13.94 -18.48
N GLU A 54 -6.48 -14.33 -17.29
CA GLU A 54 -7.37 -13.50 -16.45
C GLU A 54 -6.67 -12.20 -16.05
N MET A 55 -5.42 -12.28 -15.55
CA MET A 55 -4.64 -11.08 -15.19
C MET A 55 -4.47 -10.13 -16.39
N HIS A 56 -4.11 -10.67 -17.56
CA HIS A 56 -3.98 -9.89 -18.80
C HIS A 56 -5.30 -9.18 -19.16
N ARG A 57 -6.43 -9.90 -19.11
CA ARG A 57 -7.76 -9.31 -19.39
C ARG A 57 -8.13 -8.19 -18.42
N ALA A 58 -7.74 -8.34 -17.15
CA ALA A 58 -7.93 -7.31 -16.13
C ALA A 58 -6.92 -6.14 -16.22
N GLY A 59 -6.10 -6.06 -17.27
CA GLY A 59 -5.18 -4.95 -17.50
C GLY A 59 -3.92 -4.95 -16.63
N ILE A 60 -3.58 -6.10 -16.03
CA ILE A 60 -2.34 -6.28 -15.26
C ILE A 60 -1.16 -6.49 -16.22
N GLY A 61 0.01 -5.94 -15.88
CA GLY A 61 1.19 -5.94 -16.76
C GLY A 61 2.17 -7.08 -16.54
N GLY A 62 2.06 -7.79 -15.43
CA GLY A 62 3.02 -8.80 -15.00
C GLY A 62 2.62 -9.39 -13.65
N PHE A 63 3.49 -10.20 -13.05
CA PHE A 63 3.26 -10.77 -11.72
C PHE A 63 4.57 -11.28 -11.11
N PHE A 64 4.62 -11.32 -9.77
CA PHE A 64 5.65 -12.03 -9.00
C PHE A 64 5.15 -13.43 -8.66
N MET A 65 5.88 -14.46 -9.09
CA MET A 65 5.58 -15.87 -8.78
C MET A 65 5.97 -16.17 -7.33
N HIS A 66 5.03 -15.97 -6.40
CA HIS A 66 5.26 -15.89 -4.96
C HIS A 66 4.87 -17.20 -4.26
N ALA A 67 5.84 -17.99 -3.81
CA ALA A 67 5.57 -19.17 -2.98
C ALA A 67 4.99 -18.76 -1.63
N ARG A 68 3.88 -19.39 -1.22
CA ARG A 68 3.16 -18.99 -0.01
C ARG A 68 2.59 -20.17 0.76
N GLY A 69 2.28 -19.96 2.03
CA GLY A 69 1.69 -20.96 2.93
C GLY A 69 0.56 -21.75 2.27
N GLY A 70 0.60 -23.07 2.43
CA GLY A 70 -0.33 -23.99 1.76
C GLY A 70 0.18 -24.60 0.44
N LEU A 71 1.35 -24.19 -0.05
CA LEU A 71 1.97 -24.73 -1.26
C LEU A 71 2.20 -26.25 -1.17
N GLN A 72 1.56 -27.01 -2.07
CA GLN A 72 1.76 -28.47 -2.18
C GLN A 72 2.84 -28.84 -3.19
N THR A 73 3.10 -27.99 -4.17
CA THR A 73 4.18 -28.20 -5.16
C THR A 73 5.54 -27.99 -4.48
N PRO A 74 6.47 -28.96 -4.50
CA PRO A 74 7.75 -28.83 -3.80
C PRO A 74 8.56 -27.61 -4.26
N TYR A 75 8.83 -26.68 -3.34
CA TYR A 75 9.58 -25.45 -3.64
C TYR A 75 10.97 -25.76 -4.20
N MET A 76 11.31 -25.10 -5.32
CA MET A 76 12.54 -25.38 -6.07
C MET A 76 12.66 -26.85 -6.53
N GLY A 77 11.57 -27.59 -6.68
CA GLY A 77 11.53 -28.93 -7.29
C GLY A 77 11.50 -28.89 -8.83
N GLU A 78 11.39 -30.05 -9.47
CA GLU A 78 11.21 -30.12 -10.93
C GLU A 78 9.86 -29.54 -11.37
N GLU A 79 8.78 -29.89 -10.67
CA GLU A 79 7.43 -29.38 -10.92
C GLU A 79 7.35 -27.86 -10.75
N TRP A 80 8.02 -27.31 -9.71
CA TRP A 80 8.16 -25.86 -9.54
C TRP A 80 8.82 -25.20 -10.75
N MET A 81 9.91 -25.77 -11.26
CA MET A 81 10.61 -25.21 -12.42
C MET A 81 9.77 -25.30 -13.71
N GLU A 82 8.90 -26.30 -13.83
CA GLU A 82 7.98 -26.39 -14.95
C GLU A 82 6.81 -25.40 -14.86
N ALA A 83 6.29 -25.15 -13.65
CA ALA A 83 5.33 -24.07 -13.40
C ALA A 83 5.92 -22.70 -13.79
N ILE A 84 7.15 -22.41 -13.34
CA ILE A 84 7.89 -21.20 -13.73
C ILE A 84 8.03 -21.10 -15.26
N ARG A 85 8.44 -22.18 -15.93
CA ARG A 85 8.57 -22.20 -17.40
C ARG A 85 7.26 -21.85 -18.09
N THR A 86 6.18 -22.50 -17.67
CA THR A 86 4.82 -22.28 -18.19
C THR A 86 4.46 -20.79 -18.07
N SER A 87 4.69 -20.20 -16.90
CA SER A 87 4.35 -18.80 -16.65
C SER A 87 5.19 -17.82 -17.48
N ILE A 88 6.48 -18.09 -17.67
CA ILE A 88 7.36 -17.30 -18.55
C ILE A 88 6.86 -17.36 -20.00
N GLU A 89 6.61 -18.57 -20.51
CA GLU A 89 6.21 -18.77 -21.90
C GLU A 89 4.85 -18.13 -22.20
N LYS A 90 3.89 -18.27 -21.27
CA LYS A 90 2.58 -17.62 -21.41
C LYS A 90 2.66 -16.10 -21.28
N SER A 91 3.49 -15.59 -20.38
CA SER A 91 3.71 -14.14 -20.26
C SER A 91 4.27 -13.55 -21.53
N ARG A 92 5.22 -14.22 -22.19
CA ARG A 92 5.75 -13.80 -23.48
C ARG A 92 4.68 -13.76 -24.56
N GLU A 93 3.82 -14.78 -24.63
CA GLU A 93 2.71 -14.82 -25.59
C GLU A 93 1.79 -13.60 -25.46
N LEU A 94 1.54 -13.15 -24.23
CA LEU A 94 0.65 -12.03 -23.92
C LEU A 94 1.36 -10.67 -23.80
N GLY A 95 2.70 -10.63 -23.89
CA GLY A 95 3.47 -9.40 -23.69
C GLY A 95 3.46 -8.89 -22.24
N MET A 96 3.35 -9.78 -21.26
CA MET A 96 3.41 -9.49 -19.83
C MET A 96 4.82 -9.71 -19.26
N ASN A 97 5.08 -9.13 -18.09
CA ASN A 97 6.35 -9.22 -17.37
C ASN A 97 6.29 -10.29 -16.27
N ALA A 98 7.02 -11.39 -16.44
CA ALA A 98 7.21 -12.38 -15.37
C ALA A 98 8.37 -11.97 -14.45
N TRP A 99 8.15 -12.11 -13.15
CA TRP A 99 9.13 -11.84 -12.10
C TRP A 99 9.24 -13.01 -11.13
N PHE A 100 10.44 -13.23 -10.60
CA PHE A 100 10.62 -14.16 -9.48
C PHE A 100 10.35 -13.45 -8.15
N TYR A 101 9.84 -14.22 -7.21
CA TYR A 101 9.96 -13.96 -5.79
C TYR A 101 11.06 -14.89 -5.24
N ASP A 102 11.91 -14.40 -4.36
CA ASP A 102 13.18 -15.08 -4.02
C ASP A 102 13.10 -16.13 -2.90
N GLU A 103 11.93 -16.29 -2.28
CA GLU A 103 11.77 -17.11 -1.08
C GLU A 103 10.47 -17.94 -1.05
N ASN A 104 10.41 -18.94 -0.16
CA ASN A 104 9.18 -19.63 0.23
C ASN A 104 8.57 -18.97 1.48
N GLY A 105 7.61 -18.07 1.27
CA GLY A 105 7.13 -17.14 2.29
C GLY A 105 8.11 -15.98 2.54
N TRP A 106 7.90 -15.24 3.62
CA TRP A 106 8.69 -14.07 4.03
C TRP A 106 9.19 -14.25 5.49
N PRO A 107 10.24 -13.55 5.95
CA PRO A 107 11.10 -12.60 5.22
C PRO A 107 12.17 -13.28 4.34
N SER A 108 12.59 -12.66 3.25
CA SER A 108 13.59 -13.17 2.31
C SER A 108 14.96 -13.42 2.95
N GLY A 109 15.67 -14.47 2.49
CA GLY A 109 17.09 -14.67 2.77
C GLY A 109 17.47 -16.03 3.38
N PHE A 110 16.53 -16.95 3.56
CA PHE A 110 16.75 -18.23 4.27
C PHE A 110 16.64 -19.47 3.38
N ALA A 111 16.23 -19.32 2.11
CA ALA A 111 16.04 -20.34 1.08
C ALA A 111 15.27 -21.57 1.60
N ASP A 112 14.05 -21.35 2.10
CA ASP A 112 13.18 -22.38 2.67
C ASP A 112 13.83 -23.12 3.87
N GLY A 113 14.78 -22.45 4.55
CA GLY A 113 15.52 -22.96 5.71
C GLY A 113 16.83 -23.66 5.36
N LYS A 114 17.19 -23.77 4.07
CA LYS A 114 18.40 -24.48 3.63
C LYS A 114 19.68 -23.78 4.04
N VAL A 115 19.70 -22.45 4.03
CA VAL A 115 20.87 -21.66 4.42
C VAL A 115 21.17 -21.79 5.92
N PRO A 116 20.24 -21.48 6.84
CA PRO A 116 20.50 -21.62 8.28
C PRO A 116 20.72 -23.07 8.73
N ALA A 117 20.23 -24.07 7.98
CA ALA A 117 20.53 -25.49 8.25
C ALA A 117 22.01 -25.87 8.09
N LYS A 118 22.84 -25.04 7.44
CA LYS A 118 24.29 -25.28 7.30
C LYS A 118 25.08 -25.05 8.59
N GLY A 119 24.44 -24.49 9.62
CA GLY A 119 25.00 -24.37 10.96
C GLY A 119 25.38 -22.93 11.33
N LEU A 120 26.12 -22.81 12.43
CA LEU A 120 26.30 -21.56 13.16
C LEU A 120 26.82 -20.40 12.33
N ASP A 121 27.71 -20.65 11.37
CA ASP A 121 28.28 -19.59 10.52
C ASP A 121 27.22 -18.91 9.62
N TYR A 122 26.11 -19.61 9.32
CA TYR A 122 25.03 -19.15 8.45
C TYR A 122 23.81 -18.64 9.23
N GLN A 123 23.70 -18.97 10.51
CA GLN A 123 22.54 -18.66 11.35
C GLN A 123 22.62 -17.24 11.90
N GLN A 124 21.50 -16.52 11.94
CA GLN A 124 21.40 -15.21 12.56
C GLN A 124 21.78 -15.26 14.04
N LYS A 125 22.52 -14.24 14.52
CA LYS A 125 22.97 -14.14 15.91
C LYS A 125 22.64 -12.76 16.47
N ARG A 126 22.37 -12.70 17.77
CA ARG A 126 22.09 -11.45 18.49
C ARG A 126 22.88 -11.36 19.78
N LEU A 127 23.32 -10.16 20.12
CA LEU A 127 24.02 -9.88 21.38
C LEU A 127 23.08 -10.02 22.58
N VAL A 128 23.60 -10.61 23.65
CA VAL A 128 22.97 -10.72 24.96
C VAL A 128 23.91 -10.13 26.00
N CYS A 129 23.37 -9.29 26.88
CA CYS A 129 24.11 -8.62 27.93
C CYS A 129 23.55 -9.03 29.29
N GLU A 130 24.42 -9.49 30.18
CA GLU A 130 24.05 -10.01 31.49
C GLU A 130 24.94 -9.45 32.59
N GLN A 131 24.34 -9.12 33.74
CA GLN A 131 25.05 -8.70 34.94
C GLN A 131 25.26 -9.89 35.88
N ALA A 132 26.34 -9.88 36.66
CA ALA A 132 26.60 -10.92 37.64
C ALA A 132 25.45 -11.01 38.69
N PRO A 133 25.06 -12.21 39.15
CA PRO A 133 25.62 -13.53 38.81
C PRO A 133 25.16 -14.02 37.44
N PHE A 134 26.07 -14.68 36.71
CA PHE A 134 25.83 -15.13 35.34
C PHE A 134 25.18 -16.51 35.25
N GLU A 135 24.27 -16.68 34.31
CA GLU A 135 23.70 -17.95 33.88
C GLU A 135 24.73 -18.76 33.05
N ASP A 136 24.57 -20.08 33.04
CA ASP A 136 25.41 -20.97 32.25
C ASP A 136 25.13 -20.78 30.74
N VAL A 137 26.13 -20.32 30.00
CA VAL A 137 26.12 -20.30 28.53
C VAL A 137 27.36 -21.00 27.99
N PRO A 138 27.28 -21.65 26.81
CA PRO A 138 28.44 -22.28 26.20
C PRO A 138 29.61 -21.29 26.03
N ALA A 139 30.82 -21.73 26.39
CA ALA A 139 32.00 -20.85 26.42
C ALA A 139 32.31 -20.23 25.06
N GLU A 140 32.04 -20.94 23.97
CA GLU A 140 32.19 -20.46 22.60
C GLU A 140 31.23 -19.33 22.22
N ARG A 141 30.14 -19.13 22.99
CA ARG A 141 29.18 -18.03 22.77
C ARG A 141 29.56 -16.76 23.52
N ILE A 142 30.58 -16.81 24.36
CA ILE A 142 31.00 -15.67 25.17
C ILE A 142 31.91 -14.78 24.33
N ILE A 143 31.53 -13.51 24.17
CA ILE A 143 32.26 -12.53 23.36
C ILE A 143 33.26 -11.78 24.24
N GLY A 144 32.86 -11.40 25.45
CA GLY A 144 33.72 -10.64 26.36
C GLY A 144 33.18 -10.57 27.78
N TRP A 145 34.11 -10.39 28.72
CA TRP A 145 33.88 -10.19 30.14
C TRP A 145 34.32 -8.78 30.52
N TYR A 146 33.54 -8.11 31.37
CA TYR A 146 33.80 -6.72 31.70
C TYR A 146 33.71 -6.50 33.21
N ALA A 147 34.62 -5.67 33.71
CA ALA A 147 34.57 -5.17 35.09
C ALA A 147 34.22 -3.68 35.09
N ALA A 148 33.46 -3.26 36.09
CA ALA A 148 33.20 -1.86 36.34
C ALA A 148 34.51 -1.11 36.70
N GLY A 149 34.56 0.17 36.33
CA GLY A 149 35.65 1.06 36.68
C GLY A 149 35.83 1.22 38.21
N PRO A 150 37.01 1.65 38.67
CA PRO A 150 37.37 1.74 40.09
C PRO A 150 36.46 2.67 40.92
N ASP A 151 35.72 3.58 40.28
CA ASP A 151 34.81 4.52 40.94
C ASP A 151 33.37 3.97 41.08
N GLY A 152 33.13 2.71 40.69
CA GLY A 152 31.85 2.03 40.89
C GLY A 152 30.67 2.55 40.05
N GLY A 153 30.93 3.30 38.96
CA GLY A 153 29.88 3.88 38.14
C GLY A 153 30.22 3.98 36.65
N ALA A 154 29.24 3.59 35.82
CA ALA A 154 29.06 3.82 34.38
C ALA A 154 30.11 3.30 33.38
N ASP A 155 31.39 3.13 33.72
CA ASP A 155 32.41 2.69 32.75
C ASP A 155 32.80 1.22 32.94
N TYR A 156 32.79 0.46 31.84
CA TYR A 156 33.15 -0.96 31.80
C TYR A 156 34.41 -1.17 30.97
N ARG A 157 35.34 -1.97 31.49
CA ARG A 157 36.56 -2.35 30.76
C ARG A 157 36.56 -3.82 30.41
N LEU A 158 36.97 -4.16 29.19
CA LEU A 158 37.18 -5.53 28.76
C LEU A 158 38.28 -6.18 29.61
N LEU A 159 37.98 -7.35 30.18
CA LEU A 159 38.93 -8.13 30.97
C LEU A 159 39.79 -9.01 30.07
N PRO A 160 41.08 -9.19 30.41
CA PRO A 160 41.91 -10.18 29.72
C PRO A 160 41.47 -11.61 30.07
N PRO A 161 41.78 -12.60 29.22
CA PRO A 161 41.54 -14.00 29.54
C PRO A 161 42.16 -14.40 30.89
N GLY A 162 41.41 -15.15 31.71
CA GLY A 162 41.81 -15.60 33.04
C GLY A 162 41.39 -14.70 34.20
N GLU A 163 40.75 -13.55 33.94
CA GLU A 163 40.21 -12.64 34.97
C GLU A 163 38.68 -12.69 35.10
N GLU A 164 38.01 -13.69 34.52
CA GLU A 164 36.54 -13.78 34.39
C GLU A 164 35.81 -13.74 35.74
N ALA A 165 36.43 -14.25 36.80
CA ALA A 165 35.88 -14.23 38.16
C ALA A 165 35.68 -12.81 38.74
N ARG A 166 36.23 -11.78 38.07
CA ARG A 166 36.10 -10.37 38.44
C ARG A 166 35.07 -9.63 37.58
N ALA A 167 34.38 -10.32 36.69
CA ALA A 167 33.44 -9.70 35.78
C ALA A 167 32.16 -9.29 36.52
N ASP A 168 31.75 -8.05 36.29
CA ASP A 168 30.44 -7.52 36.70
C ASP A 168 29.41 -7.64 35.57
N LEU A 169 29.90 -7.73 34.33
CA LEU A 169 29.10 -7.83 33.11
C LEU A 169 29.70 -8.86 32.15
N ARG A 170 28.83 -9.62 31.47
CA ARG A 170 29.19 -10.53 30.38
C ARG A 170 28.39 -10.19 29.14
N ILE A 171 29.05 -10.20 27.98
CA ILE A 171 28.37 -10.13 26.69
C ILE A 171 28.63 -11.43 25.93
N SER A 172 27.54 -12.06 25.50
CA SER A 172 27.50 -13.29 24.71
C SER A 172 26.59 -13.09 23.49
N TYR A 173 26.40 -14.14 22.68
CA TYR A 173 25.36 -14.13 21.64
C TYR A 173 24.41 -15.32 21.74
N ASP A 174 23.15 -15.05 21.40
CA ASP A 174 22.11 -16.03 21.11
C ASP A 174 22.04 -16.32 19.61
N VAL A 175 21.51 -17.49 19.27
CA VAL A 175 21.39 -17.96 17.88
C VAL A 175 19.92 -18.13 17.53
N ASN A 176 19.50 -17.54 16.42
CA ASN A 176 18.24 -17.86 15.76
C ASN A 176 18.53 -18.93 14.67
N PRO A 177 18.12 -20.19 14.87
CA PRO A 177 18.45 -21.27 13.94
C PRO A 177 17.55 -21.28 12.68
N TYR A 178 16.54 -20.40 12.60
CA TYR A 178 15.55 -20.40 11.54
C TYR A 178 15.79 -19.33 10.46
N TYR A 179 16.77 -18.46 10.66
CA TYR A 179 17.03 -17.35 9.74
C TYR A 179 18.53 -17.13 9.50
N THR A 180 18.84 -16.53 8.35
CA THR A 180 20.20 -16.35 7.87
C THR A 180 20.88 -15.15 8.52
N ASP A 181 22.19 -15.24 8.75
CA ASP A 181 23.05 -14.10 9.10
C ASP A 181 23.21 -13.18 7.89
N THR A 182 22.30 -12.21 7.75
CA THR A 182 22.27 -11.25 6.64
C THR A 182 23.41 -10.21 6.70
N LEU A 183 24.23 -10.21 7.76
CA LEU A 183 25.45 -9.43 7.84
C LEU A 183 26.67 -10.16 7.24
N SER A 184 26.61 -11.49 7.11
CA SER A 184 27.71 -12.28 6.54
C SER A 184 27.62 -12.32 5.02
N SER A 185 28.71 -11.88 4.36
CA SER A 185 28.77 -11.94 2.90
C SER A 185 28.73 -13.38 2.38
N MET A 186 29.30 -14.32 3.14
CA MET A 186 29.28 -15.75 2.83
C MET A 186 27.86 -16.33 2.92
N ALA A 187 27.13 -16.02 3.99
CA ALA A 187 25.79 -16.57 4.19
C ALA A 187 24.80 -16.06 3.14
N VAL A 188 24.86 -14.77 2.77
CA VAL A 188 24.04 -14.24 1.67
C VAL A 188 24.46 -14.81 0.33
N LYS A 189 25.77 -15.00 0.07
CA LYS A 189 26.21 -15.66 -1.15
C LYS A 189 25.61 -17.06 -1.29
N GLU A 190 25.50 -17.80 -0.20
CA GLU A 190 24.85 -19.10 -0.20
C GLU A 190 23.35 -19.02 -0.51
N PHE A 191 22.65 -17.99 -0.03
CA PHE A 191 21.28 -17.70 -0.42
C PHE A 191 21.16 -17.50 -1.93
N ILE A 192 22.00 -16.63 -2.51
CA ILE A 192 22.07 -16.39 -3.96
C ILE A 192 22.37 -17.68 -4.74
N ASP A 193 23.33 -18.48 -4.28
CA ASP A 193 23.69 -19.75 -4.92
C ASP A 193 22.54 -20.78 -4.90
N SER A 194 21.77 -20.80 -3.81
CA SER A 194 20.67 -21.75 -3.58
C SER A 194 19.38 -21.41 -4.34
N THR A 195 19.15 -20.13 -4.63
CA THR A 195 17.91 -19.65 -5.27
C THR A 195 18.19 -18.95 -6.61
N TYR A 196 18.82 -17.77 -6.59
CA TYR A 196 19.08 -16.92 -7.77
C TYR A 196 19.86 -17.64 -8.88
N GLU A 197 21.00 -18.25 -8.53
CA GLU A 197 21.83 -19.00 -9.48
C GLU A 197 21.10 -20.22 -10.05
N ARG A 198 20.19 -20.81 -9.28
CA ARG A 198 19.38 -21.93 -9.76
C ARG A 198 18.40 -21.48 -10.84
N TYR A 199 17.71 -20.37 -10.62
CA TYR A 199 16.86 -19.76 -11.64
C TYR A 199 17.66 -19.35 -12.88
N TRP A 200 18.83 -18.73 -12.70
CA TRP A 200 19.67 -18.32 -13.82
C TRP A 200 20.14 -19.52 -14.66
N LYS A 201 20.62 -20.60 -14.04
CA LYS A 201 21.05 -21.81 -14.76
C LYS A 201 19.92 -22.44 -15.58
N GLN A 202 18.70 -22.39 -15.07
CA GLN A 202 17.55 -23.01 -15.72
C GLN A 202 16.93 -22.14 -16.83
N PHE A 203 16.90 -20.82 -16.62
CA PHE A 203 16.12 -19.90 -17.48
C PHE A 203 16.93 -18.76 -18.09
N GLY A 204 18.06 -18.36 -17.49
CA GLY A 204 18.79 -17.14 -17.84
C GLY A 204 19.25 -17.07 -19.29
N GLU A 205 19.82 -18.14 -19.84
CA GLU A 205 20.30 -18.13 -21.24
C GLU A 205 19.16 -18.04 -22.27
N LYS A 206 18.04 -18.73 -22.02
CA LYS A 206 16.93 -18.84 -22.98
C LYS A 206 15.91 -17.72 -22.84
N TYR A 207 15.60 -17.32 -21.60
CA TYR A 207 14.52 -16.38 -21.27
C TYR A 207 15.01 -15.16 -20.49
N GLY A 208 16.32 -15.00 -20.28
CA GLY A 208 16.85 -13.92 -19.41
C GLY A 208 16.44 -12.51 -19.85
N GLY A 209 16.22 -12.28 -21.15
CA GLY A 209 15.71 -11.01 -21.68
C GLY A 209 14.20 -10.81 -21.57
N GLU A 210 13.46 -11.87 -21.23
CA GLU A 210 12.00 -11.87 -21.02
C GLU A 210 11.65 -11.69 -19.53
N LEU A 211 12.58 -12.02 -18.64
CA LEU A 211 12.46 -11.88 -17.19
C LEU A 211 12.88 -10.49 -16.74
N SER A 212 12.06 -9.86 -15.91
CA SER A 212 12.33 -8.49 -15.46
C SER A 212 13.24 -8.44 -14.25
N GLY A 213 13.17 -9.44 -13.38
CA GLY A 213 14.05 -9.59 -12.23
C GLY A 213 13.43 -10.30 -11.04
N ILE A 214 13.82 -9.88 -9.83
CA ILE A 214 13.56 -10.60 -8.59
C ILE A 214 13.10 -9.64 -7.50
N PHE A 215 12.03 -10.02 -6.79
CA PHE A 215 11.53 -9.35 -5.60
C PHE A 215 12.10 -9.95 -4.33
N THR A 216 12.56 -9.10 -3.41
CA THR A 216 13.03 -9.44 -2.06
C THR A 216 12.13 -8.77 -1.03
N ASP A 217 11.70 -9.52 -0.03
CA ASP A 217 10.61 -9.16 0.87
C ASP A 217 11.08 -9.13 2.33
N GLU A 218 11.07 -7.95 2.94
CA GLU A 218 11.35 -7.75 4.36
C GLU A 218 12.66 -8.35 4.94
N PRO A 219 13.83 -8.35 4.24
CA PRO A 219 15.07 -8.83 4.84
C PRO A 219 15.50 -7.97 6.04
N GLN A 220 16.13 -8.61 7.02
CA GLN A 220 16.49 -7.99 8.30
C GLN A 220 17.74 -8.61 8.93
N PHE A 221 18.41 -7.91 9.84
CA PHE A 221 19.58 -8.45 10.56
C PHE A 221 19.33 -8.83 12.02
N GLY A 222 18.28 -8.32 12.65
CA GLY A 222 17.99 -8.66 14.05
C GLY A 222 16.79 -7.93 14.61
N ARG A 223 15.64 -7.98 13.93
CA ARG A 223 14.38 -7.30 14.29
C ARG A 223 14.17 -7.12 15.81
N GLY A 224 14.28 -5.90 16.31
CA GLY A 224 14.11 -5.56 17.74
C GLY A 224 15.26 -5.99 18.67
N ALA A 225 16.42 -6.36 18.14
CA ALA A 225 17.59 -6.83 18.87
C ALA A 225 18.90 -6.20 18.34
N LEU A 226 20.01 -6.44 19.05
CA LEU A 226 21.34 -6.02 18.62
C LEU A 226 22.02 -7.17 17.87
N PRO A 227 22.32 -7.07 16.57
CA PRO A 227 22.85 -8.19 15.80
C PRO A 227 24.31 -8.49 16.12
N TRP A 228 24.72 -9.73 15.90
CA TRP A 228 26.13 -10.14 15.93
C TRP A 228 26.45 -10.96 14.69
N SER A 229 27.67 -10.81 14.17
CA SER A 229 28.20 -11.67 13.12
C SER A 229 29.68 -11.91 13.38
N PHE A 230 30.20 -13.04 12.95
CA PHE A 230 31.62 -13.37 13.11
C PHE A 230 32.53 -12.46 12.26
N GLU A 231 31.98 -11.83 11.22
CA GLU A 231 32.70 -10.86 10.38
C GLU A 231 32.74 -9.44 11.01
N LEU A 232 31.98 -9.18 12.09
CA LEU A 232 31.77 -7.83 12.62
C LEU A 232 33.04 -7.22 13.23
N GLU A 233 33.83 -8.02 13.97
CA GLU A 233 35.05 -7.52 14.62
C GLU A 233 36.07 -7.01 13.60
N ASP A 234 36.33 -7.81 12.55
CA ASP A 234 37.22 -7.43 11.46
C ASP A 234 36.71 -6.21 10.69
N MET A 235 35.40 -6.13 10.44
CA MET A 235 34.81 -4.99 9.74
C MET A 235 34.90 -3.71 10.58
N PHE A 236 34.62 -3.79 11.88
CA PHE A 236 34.70 -2.67 12.79
C PHE A 236 36.14 -2.12 12.86
N ILE A 237 37.15 -2.99 12.97
CA ILE A 237 38.57 -2.61 12.93
C ILE A 237 38.90 -1.85 11.65
N ARG A 238 38.43 -2.32 10.49
CA ARG A 238 38.68 -1.69 9.19
C ARG A 238 38.05 -0.30 9.05
N ARG A 239 36.84 -0.11 9.61
CA ARG A 239 36.08 1.13 9.46
C ARG A 239 36.45 2.20 10.47
N HIS A 240 36.62 1.84 11.74
CA HIS A 240 36.75 2.80 12.84
C HIS A 240 38.11 2.76 13.54
N GLY A 241 38.87 1.67 13.37
CA GLY A 241 40.07 1.39 14.18
C GLY A 241 39.72 1.06 15.63
N GLY A 242 40.32 0.00 16.18
CA GLY A 242 40.02 -0.50 17.53
C GLY A 242 39.10 -1.73 17.53
N ASN A 243 38.91 -2.34 18.70
CA ASN A 243 38.17 -3.59 18.82
C ASN A 243 36.71 -3.35 19.21
N VAL A 244 35.76 -3.89 18.46
CA VAL A 244 34.31 -3.77 18.77
C VAL A 244 33.99 -4.24 20.19
N LYS A 245 34.70 -5.25 20.71
CA LYS A 245 34.54 -5.77 22.07
C LYS A 245 34.76 -4.70 23.13
N GLU A 246 35.59 -3.70 22.88
CA GLU A 246 35.83 -2.61 23.86
C GLU A 246 34.62 -1.69 24.01
N VAL A 247 33.72 -1.67 23.02
CA VAL A 247 32.59 -0.74 22.98
C VAL A 247 31.23 -1.41 23.21
N LEU A 248 31.16 -2.75 23.27
CA LEU A 248 29.89 -3.47 23.40
C LEU A 248 29.06 -3.08 24.64
N PRO A 249 29.62 -2.81 25.84
CA PRO A 249 28.81 -2.37 26.99
C PRO A 249 28.04 -1.06 26.72
N ALA A 250 28.60 -0.18 25.89
CA ALA A 250 27.96 1.10 25.54
C ALA A 250 26.67 0.93 24.72
N LEU A 251 26.46 -0.23 24.08
CA LEU A 251 25.23 -0.53 23.35
C LEU A 251 24.04 -0.78 24.29
N PHE A 252 24.31 -1.11 25.56
CA PHE A 252 23.30 -1.43 26.57
C PHE A 252 23.22 -0.37 27.67
N LEU A 253 24.31 0.35 27.92
CA LEU A 253 24.48 1.25 29.07
C LEU A 253 25.03 2.62 28.61
N ASP A 254 24.78 3.67 29.40
CA ASP A 254 25.38 5.00 29.17
C ASP A 254 26.78 5.08 29.80
N THR A 255 27.76 4.52 29.10
CA THR A 255 29.18 4.65 29.42
C THR A 255 29.75 5.98 28.92
N MET A 256 30.91 6.39 29.41
CA MET A 256 31.68 7.46 28.80
C MET A 256 31.97 7.12 27.33
N GLY A 257 31.72 8.06 26.42
CA GLY A 257 31.90 7.86 24.98
C GLY A 257 30.83 6.99 24.30
N ALA A 258 29.71 6.68 24.97
CA ALA A 258 28.68 5.81 24.42
C ALA A 258 28.11 6.29 23.07
N SER A 259 27.96 7.60 22.86
CA SER A 259 27.49 8.16 21.58
C SER A 259 28.38 7.76 20.41
N ARG A 260 29.71 7.88 20.55
CA ARG A 260 30.68 7.48 19.52
C ARG A 260 30.67 5.97 19.31
N ALA A 261 30.63 5.20 20.40
CA ALA A 261 30.59 3.75 20.37
C ALA A 261 29.37 3.22 19.59
N ARG A 262 28.17 3.70 19.94
CA ARG A 262 26.92 3.32 19.27
C ARG A 262 26.89 3.77 17.81
N TYR A 263 27.34 4.99 17.52
CA TYR A 263 27.47 5.49 16.16
C TYR A 263 28.33 4.54 15.32
N ALA A 264 29.56 4.23 15.79
CA ALA A 264 30.49 3.37 15.08
C ALA A 264 29.95 1.93 14.87
N TYR A 265 29.29 1.38 15.89
CA TYR A 265 28.69 0.05 15.80
C TYR A 265 27.57 0.00 14.77
N TRP A 266 26.58 0.90 14.85
CA TRP A 266 25.45 0.91 13.93
C TRP A 266 25.85 1.26 12.50
N GLU A 267 26.86 2.12 12.34
CA GLU A 267 27.47 2.41 11.05
C GLU A 267 28.07 1.15 10.43
N THR A 268 28.82 0.37 11.22
CA THR A 268 29.43 -0.89 10.77
C THR A 268 28.36 -1.93 10.43
N VAL A 269 27.35 -2.12 11.29
CA VAL A 269 26.25 -3.08 11.08
C VAL A 269 25.45 -2.73 9.82
N THR A 270 25.07 -1.47 9.65
CA THR A 270 24.33 -0.99 8.47
C THR A 270 25.16 -1.18 7.20
N PHE A 271 26.45 -0.87 7.25
CA PHE A 271 27.35 -1.13 6.14
C PHE A 271 27.42 -2.63 5.81
N MET A 272 27.58 -3.51 6.80
CA MET A 272 27.62 -4.95 6.57
C MET A 272 26.33 -5.47 5.93
N PHE A 273 25.17 -5.09 6.44
CA PHE A 273 23.89 -5.50 5.88
C PHE A 273 23.70 -5.03 4.43
N THR A 274 23.95 -3.74 4.17
CA THR A 274 23.82 -3.17 2.83
C THR A 274 24.80 -3.80 1.83
N GLN A 275 26.04 -4.06 2.22
CA GLN A 275 27.03 -4.69 1.35
C GLN A 275 26.77 -6.19 1.16
N ALA A 276 26.53 -6.92 2.24
CA ALA A 276 26.34 -8.37 2.19
C ALA A 276 25.03 -8.73 1.50
N TYR A 277 23.93 -8.03 1.82
CA TYR A 277 22.60 -8.33 1.28
C TYR A 277 22.29 -7.55 0.01
N ALA A 278 21.97 -6.26 0.17
CA ALA A 278 21.40 -5.44 -0.91
C ALA A 278 22.35 -5.32 -2.10
N LYS A 279 23.63 -5.04 -1.86
CA LYS A 279 24.63 -4.87 -2.92
C LYS A 279 24.94 -6.17 -3.64
N GLN A 280 25.14 -7.28 -2.94
CA GLN A 280 25.42 -8.57 -3.61
C GLN A 280 24.26 -8.98 -4.52
N ILE A 281 23.01 -8.87 -4.04
CA ILE A 281 21.82 -9.18 -4.84
C ILE A 281 21.67 -8.18 -6.00
N GLY A 282 21.79 -6.88 -5.73
CA GLY A 282 21.68 -5.81 -6.72
C GLY A 282 22.72 -5.92 -7.84
N ASP A 283 24.00 -6.16 -7.48
CA ASP A 283 25.10 -6.37 -8.44
C ASP A 283 24.87 -7.65 -9.25
N TRP A 284 24.45 -8.74 -8.60
CA TRP A 284 24.19 -10.01 -9.26
C TRP A 284 23.08 -9.85 -10.30
N CYS A 285 21.93 -9.27 -9.93
CA CYS A 285 20.82 -8.99 -10.83
C CYS A 285 21.26 -8.10 -11.99
N ALA A 286 21.94 -6.97 -11.70
CA ALA A 286 22.43 -6.06 -12.72
C ALA A 286 23.38 -6.75 -13.72
N GLY A 287 24.29 -7.60 -13.22
CA GLY A 287 25.23 -8.39 -14.03
C GLY A 287 24.55 -9.39 -14.97
N LYS A 288 23.30 -9.76 -14.69
CA LYS A 288 22.45 -10.61 -15.54
C LYS A 288 21.47 -9.83 -16.43
N GLY A 289 21.40 -8.51 -16.27
CA GLY A 289 20.38 -7.67 -16.93
C GLY A 289 19.00 -7.72 -16.27
N TRP A 290 18.93 -8.19 -15.02
CA TRP A 290 17.71 -8.23 -14.20
C TRP A 290 17.66 -7.04 -13.23
N SER A 291 16.47 -6.76 -12.72
CA SER A 291 16.24 -5.79 -11.65
C SER A 291 16.08 -6.49 -10.30
N ALA A 292 16.83 -6.08 -9.29
CA ALA A 292 16.46 -6.32 -7.89
C ALA A 292 15.43 -5.27 -7.47
N THR A 293 14.34 -5.74 -6.89
CA THR A 293 13.22 -4.90 -6.38
C THR A 293 12.74 -5.41 -5.03
N GLY A 294 12.05 -4.58 -4.26
CA GLY A 294 11.54 -4.97 -2.94
C GLY A 294 11.72 -3.88 -1.89
N HIS A 295 11.50 -4.25 -0.63
CA HIS A 295 11.58 -3.36 0.54
C HIS A 295 12.15 -4.09 1.74
N VAL A 296 12.35 -3.37 2.84
CA VAL A 296 12.87 -3.92 4.10
C VAL A 296 11.80 -3.87 5.20
N VAL A 297 11.97 -4.66 6.25
CA VAL A 297 11.03 -4.66 7.39
C VAL A 297 11.19 -3.41 8.26
N ASP A 298 10.12 -3.01 8.94
CA ASP A 298 10.09 -1.96 9.97
C ASP A 298 10.67 -0.59 9.51
N GLU A 299 10.45 -0.24 8.23
CA GLU A 299 10.92 1.01 7.62
C GLU A 299 10.12 2.26 8.01
N GLN A 300 9.10 2.15 8.88
CA GLN A 300 8.17 3.23 9.20
C GLN A 300 8.70 4.19 10.27
N GLU A 301 9.38 3.69 11.30
CA GLU A 301 9.71 4.46 12.48
C GLU A 301 11.20 4.33 12.86
N LEU A 302 11.83 5.45 13.26
CA LEU A 302 13.29 5.51 13.46
C LEU A 302 13.82 4.44 14.43
N MET A 303 13.12 4.21 15.56
CA MET A 303 13.55 3.26 16.58
C MET A 303 13.58 1.81 16.07
N HIS A 304 12.61 1.43 15.25
CA HIS A 304 12.58 0.09 14.66
C HIS A 304 13.55 -0.01 13.49
N GLN A 305 13.70 1.05 12.68
CA GLN A 305 14.72 1.10 11.62
C GLN A 305 16.11 0.75 12.15
N VAL A 306 16.56 1.36 13.25
CA VAL A 306 17.90 1.11 13.82
C VAL A 306 18.12 -0.39 14.10
N THR A 307 17.15 -1.05 14.73
CA THR A 307 17.30 -2.43 15.21
C THR A 307 16.94 -3.49 14.18
N SER A 308 16.32 -3.12 13.05
CA SER A 308 15.95 -4.05 12.00
C SER A 308 16.82 -3.92 10.74
N VAL A 309 17.16 -2.70 10.34
CA VAL A 309 17.76 -2.40 9.01
C VAL A 309 18.86 -1.30 9.02
N GLY A 310 19.01 -0.57 10.11
CA GLY A 310 20.00 0.49 10.28
C GLY A 310 19.61 1.80 9.60
N ASP A 311 19.74 1.85 8.27
CA ASP A 311 19.31 2.96 7.39
C ASP A 311 18.64 2.36 6.14
N PRO A 312 17.30 2.42 6.02
CA PRO A 312 16.59 1.83 4.88
C PRO A 312 16.96 2.47 3.54
N MET A 313 17.29 3.77 3.52
CA MET A 313 17.64 4.44 2.26
C MET A 313 18.99 3.99 1.71
N ALA A 314 19.96 3.66 2.58
CA ALA A 314 21.22 3.06 2.17
C ALA A 314 21.02 1.65 1.55
N PHE A 315 20.00 0.91 1.98
CA PHE A 315 19.61 -0.36 1.35
C PHE A 315 19.07 -0.14 -0.07
N TYR A 316 18.16 0.83 -0.24
CA TYR A 316 17.54 1.15 -1.53
C TYR A 316 18.54 1.62 -2.60
N GLU A 317 19.72 2.13 -2.22
CA GLU A 317 20.79 2.49 -3.15
C GLU A 317 21.10 1.35 -4.13
N HIS A 318 21.08 0.12 -3.63
CA HIS A 318 21.53 -1.05 -4.36
C HIS A 318 20.42 -1.77 -5.14
N LEU A 319 19.15 -1.40 -4.94
CA LEU A 319 18.03 -1.94 -5.72
C LEU A 319 17.84 -1.17 -7.02
N GLN A 320 17.60 -1.85 -8.14
CA GLN A 320 17.28 -1.16 -9.40
C GLN A 320 15.89 -0.50 -9.33
N ILE A 321 14.97 -1.10 -8.57
CA ILE A 321 13.62 -0.58 -8.30
C ILE A 321 13.40 -0.68 -6.79
N PRO A 322 13.71 0.36 -6.00
CA PRO A 322 13.44 0.33 -4.57
C PRO A 322 11.92 0.39 -4.32
N GLY A 323 11.48 -0.14 -3.19
CA GLY A 323 10.08 -0.12 -2.83
C GLY A 323 9.82 0.01 -1.35
N CYS A 324 8.53 0.02 -1.02
CA CYS A 324 8.02 0.03 0.34
C CYS A 324 6.81 -0.88 0.53
N ASP A 325 6.45 -1.11 1.78
CA ASP A 325 5.23 -1.82 2.19
C ASP A 325 4.17 -0.88 2.80
N TRP A 326 2.92 -1.01 2.35
CA TRP A 326 1.76 -0.28 2.86
C TRP A 326 0.49 -1.15 2.94
N LEU A 327 0.34 -1.87 4.06
CA LEU A 327 -0.80 -2.75 4.34
C LEU A 327 -1.96 -2.08 5.10
N GLY A 328 -3.17 -2.60 4.91
CA GLY A 328 -4.41 -2.19 5.59
C GLY A 328 -5.26 -1.21 4.77
N ARG A 329 -6.42 -0.82 5.32
CA ARG A 329 -7.38 0.09 4.64
C ARG A 329 -7.27 1.54 5.13
N PHE A 330 -6.07 2.14 5.05
CA PHE A 330 -5.83 3.51 5.53
C PHE A 330 -4.71 4.24 4.77
N VAL A 331 -4.65 5.56 4.92
CA VAL A 331 -3.52 6.40 4.50
C VAL A 331 -2.82 6.96 5.75
N GLY A 332 -1.54 7.28 5.63
CA GLY A 332 -0.75 7.80 6.75
C GLY A 332 -1.08 9.25 7.08
N ASN A 333 -0.81 9.65 8.33
CA ASN A 333 -0.84 11.06 8.73
C ASN A 333 0.41 11.82 8.25
N ASP A 334 1.47 11.10 7.92
CA ASP A 334 2.71 11.57 7.33
C ASP A 334 3.15 10.61 6.23
N ALA A 335 3.99 11.10 5.32
CA ALA A 335 4.39 10.41 4.11
C ALA A 335 5.77 9.74 4.23
N MET A 336 6.25 9.43 5.44
CA MET A 336 7.64 9.03 5.67
C MET A 336 8.11 7.89 4.77
N VAL A 337 7.38 6.78 4.76
CA VAL A 337 7.73 5.58 4.00
C VAL A 337 7.86 5.84 2.48
N PRO A 338 6.82 6.32 1.76
CA PRO A 338 6.95 6.59 0.32
C PRO A 338 7.97 7.70 0.02
N LYS A 339 8.20 8.63 0.95
CA LYS A 339 9.24 9.66 0.80
C LYS A 339 10.66 9.11 0.89
N GLN A 340 10.94 8.14 1.76
CA GLN A 340 12.26 7.48 1.82
C GLN A 340 12.61 6.86 0.46
N VAL A 341 11.69 6.07 -0.11
CA VAL A 341 11.89 5.39 -1.40
C VAL A 341 12.03 6.38 -2.54
N SER A 342 11.10 7.33 -2.66
CA SER A 342 11.08 8.28 -3.77
C SER A 342 12.26 9.25 -3.75
N SER A 343 12.79 9.59 -2.57
CA SER A 343 13.99 10.41 -2.42
C SER A 343 15.20 9.69 -3.01
N VAL A 344 15.44 8.43 -2.64
CA VAL A 344 16.54 7.62 -3.19
C VAL A 344 16.36 7.42 -4.70
N ALA A 345 15.13 7.15 -5.14
CA ALA A 345 14.86 6.96 -6.56
C ALA A 345 15.21 8.22 -7.38
N ARG A 346 14.77 9.40 -6.94
CA ARG A 346 15.08 10.67 -7.62
C ARG A 346 16.57 11.01 -7.55
N GLN A 347 17.19 10.91 -6.38
CA GLN A 347 18.59 11.27 -6.16
C GLN A 347 19.54 10.41 -7.01
N LEU A 348 19.20 9.14 -7.22
CA LEU A 348 20.04 8.20 -7.97
C LEU A 348 19.55 7.92 -9.41
N GLY A 349 18.61 8.73 -9.92
CA GLY A 349 18.13 8.60 -11.30
C GLY A 349 17.34 7.32 -11.59
N LYS A 350 16.81 6.64 -10.57
CA LYS A 350 16.00 5.42 -10.73
C LYS A 350 14.61 5.80 -11.22
N LYS A 351 14.17 5.15 -12.31
CA LYS A 351 12.89 5.48 -12.97
C LYS A 351 11.66 4.94 -12.25
N ARG A 352 11.82 3.88 -11.44
CA ARG A 352 10.70 3.18 -10.81
C ARG A 352 10.88 3.08 -9.30
N ALA A 353 9.76 3.22 -8.60
CA ALA A 353 9.61 2.97 -7.18
C ALA A 353 8.33 2.15 -6.98
N ILE A 354 8.45 0.97 -6.35
CA ILE A 354 7.35 0.02 -6.17
C ILE A 354 6.71 0.16 -4.78
N THR A 355 5.43 -0.17 -4.66
CA THR A 355 4.79 -0.41 -3.36
C THR A 355 4.12 -1.77 -3.35
N GLU A 356 4.41 -2.57 -2.33
CA GLU A 356 3.51 -3.62 -1.87
C GLU A 356 2.33 -2.98 -1.13
N SER A 357 1.10 -3.27 -1.55
CA SER A 357 -0.10 -2.57 -1.06
C SER A 357 -1.33 -3.47 -1.00
N PHE A 358 -2.30 -3.06 -0.18
CA PHE A 358 -3.66 -3.64 -0.05
C PHE A 358 -3.78 -4.97 0.70
N GLY A 359 -2.67 -5.59 1.10
CA GLY A 359 -2.72 -6.72 2.02
C GLY A 359 -3.37 -6.28 3.32
N CYS A 360 -4.05 -7.21 3.98
CA CYS A 360 -4.81 -6.94 5.21
C CYS A 360 -5.98 -5.95 5.09
N SER A 361 -6.34 -5.42 3.91
CA SER A 361 -7.47 -4.47 3.80
C SER A 361 -8.84 -5.12 4.04
N GLY A 362 -8.91 -6.45 4.13
CA GLY A 362 -10.12 -7.23 4.31
C GLY A 362 -10.96 -7.39 3.03
N TRP A 363 -11.85 -8.36 3.03
CA TRP A 363 -12.67 -8.71 1.85
C TRP A 363 -13.64 -7.61 1.38
N ASN A 364 -13.90 -6.57 2.19
CA ASN A 364 -14.81 -5.47 1.84
C ASN A 364 -14.11 -4.20 1.32
N VAL A 365 -12.84 -4.29 0.91
CA VAL A 365 -12.16 -3.12 0.37
C VAL A 365 -12.84 -2.66 -0.93
N SER A 366 -13.14 -1.37 -1.04
CA SER A 366 -13.76 -0.79 -2.24
C SER A 366 -12.71 -0.26 -3.22
N PHE A 367 -13.11 -0.05 -4.48
CA PHE A 367 -12.24 0.64 -5.45
C PHE A 367 -11.87 2.06 -5.01
N ALA A 368 -12.79 2.76 -4.35
CA ALA A 368 -12.52 4.07 -3.76
C ALA A 368 -11.42 3.98 -2.68
N ASP A 369 -11.43 2.95 -1.82
CA ASP A 369 -10.37 2.71 -0.84
C ASP A 369 -9.03 2.44 -1.53
N LEU A 370 -9.01 1.52 -2.51
CA LEU A 370 -7.79 1.15 -3.24
C LEU A 370 -7.19 2.36 -3.97
N LYS A 371 -8.02 3.15 -4.66
CA LYS A 371 -7.60 4.37 -5.36
C LYS A 371 -7.02 5.39 -4.39
N ARG A 372 -7.73 5.68 -3.31
CA ARG A 372 -7.31 6.64 -2.28
C ARG A 372 -5.96 6.28 -1.66
N ILE A 373 -5.74 5.00 -1.35
CA ILE A 373 -4.48 4.49 -0.79
C ILE A 373 -3.35 4.55 -1.84
N GLY A 374 -3.61 4.07 -3.06
CA GLY A 374 -2.60 4.09 -4.12
C GLY A 374 -2.20 5.51 -4.52
N GLU A 375 -3.15 6.42 -4.66
CA GLU A 375 -2.87 7.80 -5.07
C GLU A 375 -2.10 8.59 -4.01
N TRP A 376 -2.38 8.34 -2.72
CA TRP A 376 -1.61 8.92 -1.62
C TRP A 376 -0.13 8.51 -1.69
N GLN A 377 0.16 7.25 -2.02
CA GLN A 377 1.54 6.81 -2.20
C GLN A 377 2.16 7.40 -3.47
N PHE A 378 1.40 7.47 -4.56
CA PHE A 378 1.88 7.93 -5.86
C PHE A 378 2.18 9.44 -5.88
N VAL A 379 1.36 10.27 -5.22
CA VAL A 379 1.66 11.71 -5.09
C VAL A 379 2.93 11.95 -4.27
N HIS A 380 3.24 11.04 -3.33
CA HIS A 380 4.50 11.07 -2.58
C HIS A 380 5.69 10.44 -3.33
N GLY A 381 5.49 9.87 -4.51
CA GLY A 381 6.56 9.54 -5.46
C GLY A 381 6.72 8.07 -5.82
N ILE A 382 5.84 7.21 -5.33
CA ILE A 382 5.72 5.84 -5.84
C ILE A 382 5.13 5.87 -7.26
N ASN A 383 5.51 4.92 -8.12
CA ASN A 383 4.99 4.87 -9.49
C ASN A 383 4.83 3.44 -10.06
N LEU A 384 4.97 2.41 -9.24
CA LEU A 384 4.68 1.02 -9.60
C LEU A 384 3.88 0.37 -8.48
N LEU A 385 2.75 -0.24 -8.82
CA LEU A 385 1.86 -0.89 -7.87
C LEU A 385 2.11 -2.40 -7.87
N CYS A 386 2.34 -2.96 -6.67
CA CYS A 386 2.37 -4.38 -6.36
C CYS A 386 1.21 -4.69 -5.40
N GLN A 387 0.14 -5.29 -5.92
CA GLN A 387 -1.00 -5.66 -5.09
C GLN A 387 -0.71 -6.94 -4.31
N HIS A 388 -0.83 -6.85 -2.99
CA HIS A 388 -0.87 -7.97 -2.05
C HIS A 388 -2.35 -8.31 -1.78
N LEU A 389 -2.93 -9.41 -2.27
CA LEU A 389 -2.31 -10.48 -3.06
C LEU A 389 -3.29 -11.00 -4.12
N GLN A 390 -2.80 -11.87 -5.01
CA GLN A 390 -3.63 -12.69 -5.92
C GLN A 390 -3.44 -14.16 -5.56
N GLY A 391 -4.42 -14.77 -4.90
CA GLY A 391 -4.35 -16.17 -4.50
C GLY A 391 -4.55 -17.11 -5.69
N TYR A 392 -3.63 -18.06 -5.90
CA TYR A 392 -3.84 -19.15 -6.87
C TYR A 392 -5.09 -19.97 -6.50
N SER A 393 -5.29 -20.21 -5.21
CA SER A 393 -6.43 -20.91 -4.63
C SER A 393 -6.81 -20.26 -3.30
N LEU A 394 -8.10 -20.27 -2.97
CA LEU A 394 -8.63 -19.86 -1.66
C LEU A 394 -8.87 -21.06 -0.72
N ARG A 395 -8.42 -22.27 -1.09
CA ARG A 395 -8.59 -23.48 -0.28
C ARG A 395 -8.13 -23.27 1.15
N GLY A 396 -8.92 -23.73 2.11
CA GLY A 396 -8.45 -23.80 3.48
C GLY A 396 -8.10 -22.43 4.06
N LEU A 397 -6.99 -22.38 4.80
CA LEU A 397 -6.47 -21.17 5.46
C LEU A 397 -6.16 -20.03 4.49
N ARG A 398 -6.01 -20.30 3.18
CA ARG A 398 -5.62 -19.31 2.16
C ARG A 398 -6.65 -18.19 2.01
N LYS A 399 -7.93 -18.45 2.23
CA LYS A 399 -8.98 -17.40 2.26
C LYS A 399 -8.86 -16.43 3.44
N ARG A 400 -8.01 -16.74 4.43
CA ARG A 400 -7.76 -15.96 5.64
C ARG A 400 -6.36 -15.34 5.66
N ASP A 401 -5.54 -15.66 4.66
CA ASP A 401 -4.16 -15.22 4.49
C ASP A 401 -4.13 -13.75 4.06
N TYR A 402 -4.06 -12.87 5.06
CA TYR A 402 -4.02 -11.39 4.95
C TYR A 402 -4.95 -10.81 3.85
N PRO A 403 -6.26 -11.11 3.89
CA PRO A 403 -7.20 -10.81 2.82
C PRO A 403 -7.25 -9.30 2.52
N PRO A 404 -7.62 -8.91 1.28
CA PRO A 404 -8.27 -9.74 0.26
C PRO A 404 -7.34 -10.40 -0.76
N SER A 405 -7.83 -11.45 -1.43
CA SER A 405 -7.35 -11.83 -2.77
C SER A 405 -7.97 -10.88 -3.79
N LEU A 406 -7.18 -10.02 -4.42
CA LEU A 406 -7.59 -9.08 -5.48
C LEU A 406 -7.52 -9.76 -6.85
N PHE A 407 -8.27 -10.85 -7.00
CA PHE A 407 -8.20 -11.72 -8.18
C PHE A 407 -9.58 -12.26 -8.61
N TYR A 408 -9.62 -13.23 -9.53
CA TYR A 408 -10.86 -13.70 -10.17
C TYR A 408 -11.93 -14.23 -9.19
N GLN A 409 -11.55 -14.53 -7.95
CA GLN A 409 -12.50 -14.93 -6.91
C GLN A 409 -13.43 -13.79 -6.47
N GLN A 410 -13.09 -12.54 -6.79
CA GLN A 410 -13.92 -11.38 -6.50
C GLN A 410 -15.10 -11.27 -7.48
N PRO A 411 -16.32 -10.98 -7.00
CA PRO A 411 -17.49 -10.85 -7.87
C PRO A 411 -17.41 -9.67 -8.85
N TRP A 412 -16.62 -8.65 -8.52
CA TRP A 412 -16.41 -7.45 -9.33
C TRP A 412 -15.21 -7.54 -10.29
N TRP A 413 -14.57 -8.71 -10.43
CA TRP A 413 -13.31 -8.88 -11.18
C TRP A 413 -13.34 -8.29 -12.60
N SER A 414 -14.48 -8.39 -13.30
CA SER A 414 -14.65 -7.83 -14.65
C SER A 414 -14.37 -6.32 -14.74
N GLU A 415 -14.54 -5.60 -13.63
CA GLU A 415 -14.38 -4.15 -13.54
C GLU A 415 -12.96 -3.74 -13.11
N TYR A 416 -12.13 -4.70 -12.68
CA TYR A 416 -10.79 -4.42 -12.16
C TYR A 416 -9.87 -3.77 -13.21
N LYS A 417 -10.17 -3.98 -14.51
CA LYS A 417 -9.48 -3.35 -15.62
C LYS A 417 -9.50 -1.82 -15.55
N ASN A 418 -10.61 -1.22 -15.10
CA ASN A 418 -10.74 0.23 -15.02
C ASN A 418 -9.76 0.83 -14.01
N PHE A 419 -9.60 0.16 -12.86
CA PHE A 419 -8.61 0.51 -11.85
C PHE A 419 -7.16 0.34 -12.36
N ASN A 420 -6.85 -0.79 -13.00
CA ASN A 420 -5.49 -1.04 -13.47
C ASN A 420 -5.10 -0.11 -14.64
N ASP A 421 -6.01 0.21 -15.55
CA ASP A 421 -5.76 1.19 -16.61
C ASP A 421 -5.52 2.59 -16.04
N TYR A 422 -6.31 3.00 -15.04
CA TYR A 422 -6.12 4.27 -14.34
C TYR A 422 -4.70 4.40 -13.78
N PHE A 423 -4.28 3.43 -12.97
CA PHE A 423 -2.95 3.42 -12.37
C PHE A 423 -1.83 3.23 -13.40
N ALA A 424 -2.10 2.57 -14.53
CA ALA A 424 -1.11 2.45 -15.60
C ALA A 424 -0.83 3.79 -16.29
N ARG A 425 -1.87 4.62 -16.50
CA ARG A 425 -1.69 5.98 -17.03
C ARG A 425 -0.95 6.87 -16.05
N LEU A 426 -1.32 6.79 -14.78
CA LEU A 426 -0.63 7.52 -13.72
C LEU A 426 0.84 7.08 -13.64
N SER A 427 1.12 5.78 -13.61
CA SER A 427 2.48 5.21 -13.60
C SER A 427 3.32 5.70 -14.79
N LEU A 428 2.76 5.74 -16.00
CA LEU A 428 3.43 6.28 -17.19
C LEU A 428 3.88 7.73 -16.97
N LEU A 429 2.96 8.60 -16.56
CA LEU A 429 3.25 10.02 -16.35
C LEU A 429 4.28 10.26 -15.24
N LEU A 430 4.16 9.52 -14.12
CA LEU A 430 5.07 9.67 -12.98
C LEU A 430 6.46 9.05 -13.22
N SER A 431 6.56 8.03 -14.08
CA SER A 431 7.85 7.38 -14.41
C SER A 431 8.65 8.18 -15.44
N GLU A 432 7.97 8.77 -16.42
CA GLU A 432 8.62 9.54 -17.48
C GLU A 432 8.86 11.01 -17.09
N GLY A 433 8.06 11.54 -16.14
CA GLY A 433 8.20 12.89 -15.61
C GLY A 433 9.40 13.08 -14.68
N ALA A 434 9.98 14.29 -14.71
CA ALA A 434 11.07 14.70 -13.82
C ALA A 434 10.53 15.56 -12.66
N ALA A 435 10.65 15.06 -11.42
CA ALA A 435 10.17 15.75 -10.23
C ALA A 435 10.96 17.01 -9.86
N GLN A 436 10.24 18.04 -9.40
CA GLN A 436 10.74 19.42 -9.26
C GLN A 436 10.96 19.88 -7.80
N ALA A 437 11.13 18.97 -6.83
CA ALA A 437 11.32 19.35 -5.42
C ALA A 437 12.65 20.12 -5.18
N GLU A 438 12.58 21.26 -4.48
CA GLU A 438 13.72 22.15 -4.21
C GLU A 438 14.19 22.12 -2.73
N VAL A 439 13.51 21.35 -1.87
CA VAL A 439 13.78 21.26 -0.43
C VAL A 439 14.32 19.88 -0.07
N LEU A 440 15.41 19.84 0.71
CA LEU A 440 15.95 18.63 1.31
C LEU A 440 15.72 18.67 2.83
N LEU A 441 15.05 17.66 3.38
CA LEU A 441 14.93 17.45 4.82
C LEU A 441 15.90 16.34 5.24
N LEU A 442 16.90 16.64 6.07
CA LEU A 442 17.84 15.60 6.52
C LEU A 442 17.12 14.55 7.37
N HIS A 443 17.43 13.27 7.13
CA HIS A 443 16.82 12.16 7.85
C HIS A 443 17.64 11.82 9.11
N PRO A 444 17.07 11.90 10.33
CA PRO A 444 17.84 11.89 11.57
C PRO A 444 18.18 10.48 12.09
N VAL A 445 18.38 9.50 11.20
CA VAL A 445 18.64 8.10 11.61
C VAL A 445 19.94 7.96 12.42
N ARG A 446 20.95 8.80 12.15
CA ARG A 446 22.20 8.80 12.93
C ARG A 446 21.98 9.25 14.37
N THR A 447 21.01 10.14 14.61
CA THR A 447 20.57 10.49 15.97
C THR A 447 19.99 9.26 16.66
N ALA A 448 19.12 8.51 15.98
CA ALA A 448 18.57 7.26 16.52
C ALA A 448 19.67 6.25 16.87
N TRP A 449 20.70 6.10 16.02
CA TRP A 449 21.83 5.23 16.30
C TRP A 449 22.57 5.60 17.58
N THR A 450 22.81 6.89 17.83
CA THR A 450 23.51 7.34 19.05
C THR A 450 22.67 7.16 20.32
N LEU A 451 21.35 7.14 20.20
CA LEU A 451 20.42 7.13 21.33
C LEU A 451 19.85 5.73 21.66
N GLN A 452 19.91 4.78 20.72
CA GLN A 452 19.41 3.41 20.92
C GLN A 452 20.21 2.66 21.99
N ARG A 453 19.52 2.03 22.96
CA ARG A 453 20.14 1.31 24.08
C ARG A 453 19.48 -0.04 24.34
N GLY A 454 20.11 -1.13 23.92
CA GLY A 454 19.51 -2.47 24.04
C GLY A 454 18.09 -2.47 23.47
N GLY A 455 17.10 -2.87 24.30
CA GLY A 455 15.68 -2.79 23.97
C GLY A 455 14.98 -1.46 24.30
N ASP A 456 15.67 -0.50 24.91
CA ASP A 456 15.14 0.84 25.24
C ASP A 456 15.43 1.84 24.11
N TYR A 457 14.35 2.31 23.49
CA TYR A 457 14.36 3.31 22.43
C TYR A 457 13.67 4.63 22.84
N SER A 458 13.35 4.80 24.13
CA SER A 458 12.60 5.97 24.62
C SER A 458 13.26 7.31 24.26
N ALA A 459 14.59 7.37 24.24
CA ALA A 459 15.35 8.56 23.85
C ALA A 459 15.22 8.91 22.35
N VAL A 460 14.85 7.95 21.49
CA VAL A 460 14.67 8.15 20.04
C VAL A 460 13.30 8.76 19.73
N ILE A 461 12.27 8.46 20.52
CA ILE A 461 10.87 8.81 20.26
C ILE A 461 10.68 10.31 19.95
N PRO A 462 11.19 11.26 20.75
CA PRO A 462 10.97 12.69 20.50
C PRO A 462 11.52 13.17 19.15
N TYR A 463 12.61 12.57 18.68
CA TYR A 463 13.22 12.90 17.39
C TYR A 463 12.42 12.34 16.21
N HIS A 464 11.87 11.13 16.38
CA HIS A 464 10.94 10.57 15.40
C HIS A 464 9.66 11.43 15.29
N GLU A 465 9.05 11.78 16.41
CA GLU A 465 7.84 12.62 16.43
C GLU A 465 8.09 13.99 15.80
N ALA A 466 9.25 14.60 16.07
CA ALA A 466 9.66 15.86 15.46
C ALA A 466 9.84 15.74 13.93
N PHE A 467 10.49 14.67 13.46
CA PHE A 467 10.69 14.42 12.04
C PHE A 467 9.37 14.14 11.31
N ALA A 468 8.49 13.31 11.88
CA ALA A 468 7.15 13.06 11.37
C ALA A 468 6.31 14.34 11.31
N ARG A 469 6.43 15.20 12.35
CA ARG A 469 5.75 16.51 12.39
C ARG A 469 6.23 17.46 11.29
N LEU A 470 7.54 17.57 11.07
CA LEU A 470 8.10 18.40 10.01
C LEU A 470 7.65 17.91 8.63
N THR A 471 7.70 16.61 8.40
CA THR A 471 7.18 15.97 7.17
C THR A 471 5.73 16.36 6.93
N ARG A 472 4.88 16.21 7.97
CA ARG A 472 3.46 16.56 7.91
C ARG A 472 3.24 18.03 7.59
N TRP A 473 3.97 18.96 8.24
CA TRP A 473 3.87 20.39 7.97
C TRP A 473 4.27 20.76 6.54
N LEU A 474 5.32 20.14 6.01
CA LEU A 474 5.72 20.34 4.61
C LEU A 474 4.62 19.87 3.64
N CYS A 475 4.03 18.69 3.89
CA CYS A 475 2.91 18.18 3.08
C CYS A 475 1.66 19.08 3.17
N GLN A 476 1.22 19.45 4.38
CA GLN A 476 0.08 20.34 4.61
C GLN A 476 0.23 21.71 3.94
N SER A 477 1.48 22.14 3.74
CA SER A 477 1.81 23.42 3.12
C SER A 477 2.13 23.30 1.64
N LEU A 478 1.92 22.12 1.05
CA LEU A 478 2.18 21.82 -0.36
C LEU A 478 3.65 22.06 -0.76
N ILE A 479 4.57 21.92 0.20
CA ILE A 479 6.02 22.05 -0.01
C ILE A 479 6.59 20.68 -0.37
N GLU A 480 6.90 20.53 -1.65
CA GLU A 480 7.56 19.33 -2.17
C GLU A 480 9.01 19.26 -1.68
N HIS A 481 9.35 18.11 -1.09
CA HIS A 481 10.67 17.87 -0.49
C HIS A 481 11.10 16.41 -0.69
N ASP A 482 12.40 16.18 -0.59
CA ASP A 482 13.00 14.85 -0.46
C ASP A 482 13.72 14.72 0.89
N TYR A 483 14.01 13.49 1.28
CA TYR A 483 14.85 13.16 2.42
C TYR A 483 16.32 13.05 2.04
N GLY A 484 17.19 13.58 2.91
CA GLY A 484 18.62 13.40 2.83
C GLY A 484 19.10 12.33 3.80
N SER A 485 19.24 11.08 3.34
CA SER A 485 19.99 10.06 4.09
C SER A 485 21.48 10.40 4.04
N GLU A 486 22.11 10.44 5.21
CA GLU A 486 23.55 10.66 5.30
C GLU A 486 24.34 9.50 4.70
N GLY A 487 23.77 8.28 4.61
CA GLY A 487 24.38 7.15 3.90
C GLY A 487 24.52 7.42 2.40
N ILE A 488 23.47 7.97 1.79
CA ILE A 488 23.48 8.38 0.37
C ILE A 488 24.35 9.63 0.16
N ILE A 489 24.24 10.63 1.04
CA ILE A 489 25.03 11.88 0.94
C ILE A 489 26.53 11.60 1.00
N ALA A 490 26.98 10.64 1.82
CA ALA A 490 28.40 10.30 1.93
C ALA A 490 29.03 9.93 0.56
N GLY A 491 28.31 9.20 -0.30
CA GLY A 491 28.78 8.79 -1.62
C GLY A 491 28.42 9.76 -2.75
N HIS A 492 27.30 10.48 -2.63
CA HIS A 492 26.68 11.21 -3.75
C HIS A 492 26.53 12.72 -3.53
N GLY A 493 26.90 13.21 -2.35
CA GLY A 493 26.74 14.59 -1.91
C GLY A 493 27.82 15.56 -2.41
N ARG A 494 27.38 16.70 -2.96
CA ARG A 494 28.24 17.83 -3.34
C ARG A 494 27.50 19.16 -3.24
N VAL A 495 28.22 20.28 -3.20
CA VAL A 495 27.64 21.62 -3.28
C VAL A 495 28.15 22.31 -4.55
N SER A 496 27.25 22.97 -5.27
CA SER A 496 27.63 23.77 -6.43
C SER A 496 26.61 24.86 -6.72
N GLY A 497 27.08 26.08 -6.99
CA GLY A 497 26.23 27.20 -7.39
C GLY A 497 25.17 27.58 -6.34
N GLY A 498 25.47 27.40 -5.05
CA GLY A 498 24.52 27.64 -3.96
C GLY A 498 23.42 26.58 -3.85
N SER A 499 23.57 25.43 -4.50
CA SER A 499 22.67 24.27 -4.36
C SER A 499 23.36 23.12 -3.64
N PHE A 500 22.64 22.46 -2.74
CA PHE A 500 23.02 21.18 -2.15
C PHE A 500 22.59 20.09 -3.12
N ILE A 501 23.49 19.21 -3.55
CA ILE A 501 23.22 18.22 -4.58
C ILE A 501 23.46 16.83 -4.00
N VAL A 502 22.49 15.93 -4.19
CA VAL A 502 22.61 14.51 -3.88
C VAL A 502 22.36 13.73 -5.18
N GLY A 503 23.44 13.18 -5.75
CA GLY A 503 23.41 12.50 -7.05
C GLY A 503 22.95 13.43 -8.18
N GLU A 504 21.75 13.17 -8.70
CA GLU A 504 21.08 13.91 -9.78
C GLU A 504 20.12 15.00 -9.28
N ALA A 505 19.75 14.99 -7.99
CA ALA A 505 18.82 15.95 -7.41
C ALA A 505 19.54 17.16 -6.79
N ALA A 506 19.00 18.35 -7.01
CA ALA A 506 19.55 19.61 -6.50
C ALA A 506 18.51 20.37 -5.66
N TYR A 507 18.97 20.94 -4.54
CA TYR A 507 18.13 21.56 -3.52
C TYR A 507 18.65 22.96 -3.17
N ARG A 508 17.72 23.90 -3.04
CA ARG A 508 17.99 25.30 -2.68
C ARG A 508 17.85 25.57 -1.19
N VAL A 509 17.12 24.70 -0.51
CA VAL A 509 16.86 24.77 0.93
C VAL A 509 17.22 23.42 1.54
N VAL A 510 17.99 23.43 2.63
CA VAL A 510 18.26 22.26 3.46
C VAL A 510 17.70 22.50 4.84
N ILE A 511 16.89 21.56 5.34
CA ILE A 511 16.31 21.58 6.68
C ILE A 511 17.01 20.51 7.52
N VAL A 512 17.60 20.93 8.63
CA VAL A 512 18.13 20.04 9.67
C VAL A 512 17.05 19.89 10.75
N PRO A 513 16.41 18.71 10.89
CA PRO A 513 15.44 18.49 11.96
C PRO A 513 16.16 18.48 13.32
N PRO A 514 15.41 18.48 14.44
CA PRO A 514 15.99 18.19 15.74
C PRO A 514 16.88 16.95 15.68
N SER A 515 18.13 17.07 16.12
CA SER A 515 19.17 16.03 15.96
C SER A 515 20.29 16.21 16.98
N VAL A 516 20.96 15.12 17.35
CA VAL A 516 22.13 15.18 18.25
C VAL A 516 23.46 15.09 17.50
N THR A 517 23.47 14.40 16.36
CA THR A 517 24.68 14.15 15.57
C THR A 517 24.42 14.28 14.08
N VAL A 518 25.48 14.56 13.32
CA VAL A 518 25.57 14.36 11.87
C VAL A 518 26.86 13.61 11.52
N ASP A 519 26.96 13.09 10.31
CA ASP A 519 28.21 12.63 9.67
C ASP A 519 29.10 13.84 9.34
N ARG A 520 30.41 13.68 9.55
CA ARG A 520 31.45 14.62 9.14
C ARG A 520 31.31 15.09 7.69
N ARG A 521 31.03 14.19 6.75
CA ARG A 521 30.89 14.60 5.34
C ARG A 521 29.68 15.51 5.14
N THR A 522 28.56 15.20 5.79
CA THR A 522 27.36 16.05 5.79
C THR A 522 27.69 17.41 6.41
N ALA A 523 28.37 17.45 7.55
CA ALA A 523 28.76 18.68 8.23
C ALA A 523 29.62 19.61 7.33
N GLU A 524 30.58 19.05 6.60
CA GLU A 524 31.39 19.77 5.62
C GLU A 524 30.53 20.37 4.49
N LEU A 525 29.62 19.58 3.92
CA LEU A 525 28.74 20.01 2.83
C LEU A 525 27.76 21.10 3.30
N LEU A 526 27.24 21.02 4.52
CA LEU A 526 26.37 22.07 5.08
C LEU A 526 27.11 23.41 5.22
N ARG A 527 28.37 23.39 5.67
CA ARG A 527 29.22 24.59 5.73
C ARG A 527 29.47 25.16 4.34
N GLU A 528 29.78 24.31 3.36
CA GLU A 528 30.00 24.73 1.97
C GLU A 528 28.73 25.34 1.35
N PHE A 529 27.58 24.70 1.57
CA PHE A 529 26.28 25.15 1.08
C PHE A 529 25.91 26.54 1.62
N SER A 530 26.05 26.74 2.92
CA SER A 530 25.82 28.03 3.56
C SER A 530 26.79 29.10 3.04
N ALA A 531 28.08 28.76 2.87
CA ALA A 531 29.09 29.67 2.33
C ALA A 531 28.82 30.10 0.87
N GLN A 532 28.13 29.26 0.08
CA GLN A 532 27.71 29.57 -1.29
C GLN A 532 26.34 30.28 -1.37
N GLY A 533 25.75 30.67 -0.22
CA GLY A 533 24.48 31.40 -0.17
C GLY A 533 23.23 30.50 -0.21
N GLY A 534 23.39 29.20 0.01
CA GLY A 534 22.29 28.26 0.21
C GLY A 534 21.50 28.56 1.49
N THR A 535 20.20 28.23 1.50
CA THR A 535 19.35 28.47 2.67
C THR A 535 19.36 27.25 3.59
N LEU A 536 20.03 27.37 4.75
CA LEU A 536 20.06 26.34 5.78
C LEU A 536 19.09 26.69 6.91
N ILE A 537 18.11 25.83 7.17
CA ILE A 537 17.12 25.95 8.25
C ILE A 537 17.42 24.88 9.29
N ALA A 538 17.36 25.20 10.58
CA ALA A 538 17.57 24.23 11.65
C ALA A 538 16.57 24.41 12.78
N PHE A 539 16.19 23.30 13.43
CA PHE A 539 15.33 23.29 14.61
C PHE A 539 16.03 22.65 15.81
N GLU A 540 15.74 23.14 17.01
CA GLU A 540 16.33 22.65 18.25
C GLU A 540 15.76 21.29 18.69
N PRO A 541 16.55 20.45 19.40
CA PRO A 541 18.00 20.58 19.61
C PRO A 541 18.80 20.47 18.32
N TYR A 542 19.81 21.34 18.19
CA TYR A 542 20.74 21.33 17.07
C TYR A 542 21.83 20.27 17.28
N PRO A 543 22.33 19.63 16.20
CA PRO A 543 23.40 18.66 16.32
C PRO A 543 24.67 19.32 16.85
N VAL A 544 25.16 18.82 17.98
CA VAL A 544 26.44 19.23 18.60
C VAL A 544 27.53 18.20 18.43
N LEU A 545 27.15 17.01 17.92
CA LEU A 545 28.05 15.91 17.66
C LEU A 545 28.31 15.76 16.15
N VAL A 546 29.53 15.36 15.81
CA VAL A 546 29.95 14.89 14.49
C VAL A 546 30.54 13.49 14.66
N ASP A 547 30.01 12.50 13.95
CA ASP A 547 30.36 11.08 14.12
C ASP A 547 30.21 10.58 15.58
N GLY A 548 29.18 11.08 16.28
CA GLY A 548 28.92 10.77 17.70
C GLY A 548 29.91 11.40 18.69
N GLN A 549 30.76 12.34 18.26
CA GLN A 549 31.75 13.04 19.09
C GLN A 549 31.48 14.55 19.13
N GLU A 550 31.75 15.20 20.25
CA GLU A 550 31.57 16.65 20.38
C GLU A 550 32.40 17.42 19.35
N ASP A 551 31.76 18.34 18.63
CA ASP A 551 32.42 19.26 17.70
C ASP A 551 31.93 20.70 17.97
N ALA A 552 32.70 21.41 18.80
CA ALA A 552 32.35 22.77 19.20
C ALA A 552 32.37 23.78 18.02
N GLU A 553 33.10 23.50 16.95
CA GLU A 553 33.10 24.36 15.76
C GLU A 553 31.81 24.17 14.96
N PHE A 554 31.37 22.92 14.79
CA PHE A 554 30.11 22.61 14.13
C PHE A 554 28.91 23.11 14.93
N ALA A 555 28.90 22.93 16.25
CA ALA A 555 27.86 23.46 17.12
C ALA A 555 27.68 24.98 16.94
N ARG A 556 28.78 25.75 16.93
CA ARG A 556 28.74 27.20 16.67
C ARG A 556 28.28 27.54 15.24
N PHE A 557 28.62 26.71 14.26
CA PHE A 557 28.16 26.91 12.88
C PHE A 557 26.64 26.80 12.77
N MET A 558 26.02 25.84 13.47
CA MET A 558 24.57 25.65 13.44
C MET A 558 23.78 26.86 13.99
N GLU A 559 24.36 27.63 14.91
CA GLU A 559 23.76 28.88 15.42
C GLU A 559 23.61 29.96 14.33
N ALA A 560 24.34 29.85 13.21
CA ALA A 560 24.27 30.78 12.09
C ALA A 560 23.22 30.38 11.02
N ALA A 561 22.53 29.25 11.19
CA ALA A 561 21.42 28.86 10.32
C ALA A 561 20.20 29.78 10.51
N VAL A 562 19.18 29.62 9.65
CA VAL A 562 17.86 30.21 9.89
C VAL A 562 17.17 29.38 10.97
N LEU A 563 16.85 30.00 12.11
CA LEU A 563 16.27 29.36 13.29
C LEU A 563 14.83 29.83 13.51
N PRO A 564 13.85 29.30 12.75
CA PRO A 564 12.45 29.68 12.92
C PRO A 564 11.88 29.11 14.23
N GLU A 565 10.79 29.73 14.72
CA GLU A 565 9.98 29.15 15.79
C GLU A 565 9.42 27.77 15.38
N TRP A 566 9.18 26.87 16.33
CA TRP A 566 8.60 25.54 16.08
C TRP A 566 7.10 25.64 15.73
N SER A 567 6.81 26.10 14.51
CA SER A 567 5.46 26.19 13.95
C SER A 567 5.46 26.00 12.44
N CYS A 568 4.32 25.54 11.91
CA CYS A 568 4.11 25.36 10.48
C CYS A 568 4.29 26.68 9.73
N GLU A 569 3.73 27.78 10.25
CA GLU A 569 3.79 29.09 9.59
C GLU A 569 5.22 29.64 9.52
N ALA A 570 6.01 29.44 10.58
CA ALA A 570 7.41 29.88 10.60
C ALA A 570 8.28 29.05 9.65
N LEU A 571 8.07 27.74 9.59
CA LEU A 571 8.68 26.86 8.60
C LEU A 571 8.37 27.31 7.17
N CYS A 572 7.09 27.55 6.86
CA CYS A 572 6.67 27.97 5.52
C CYS A 572 7.28 29.31 5.10
N ARG A 573 7.34 30.29 6.01
CA ARG A 573 8.02 31.57 5.74
C ARG A 573 9.51 31.38 5.47
N ALA A 574 10.19 30.55 6.27
CA ALA A 574 11.62 30.29 6.12
C ALA A 574 11.93 29.57 4.79
N VAL A 575 11.14 28.56 4.41
CA VAL A 575 11.28 27.86 3.12
C VAL A 575 10.99 28.80 1.96
N SER A 576 9.89 29.57 2.02
CA SER A 576 9.47 30.48 0.95
C SER A 576 10.49 31.58 0.65
N ALA A 577 11.35 31.92 1.60
CA ALA A 577 12.45 32.86 1.40
C ALA A 577 13.59 32.28 0.52
N GLY A 578 13.78 30.95 0.54
CA GLY A 578 14.82 30.26 -0.24
C GLY A 578 14.32 29.60 -1.54
N ALA A 579 13.07 29.13 -1.56
CA ALA A 579 12.40 28.51 -2.70
C ALA A 579 10.91 28.89 -2.72
N GLY A 580 10.43 29.46 -3.83
CA GLY A 580 9.04 29.90 -3.97
C GLY A 580 8.08 28.74 -4.32
N PRO A 581 6.78 28.83 -3.96
CA PRO A 581 5.84 27.74 -4.23
C PRO A 581 5.57 27.56 -5.73
N SER A 582 5.44 26.31 -6.16
CA SER A 582 5.04 25.95 -7.53
C SER A 582 3.54 26.19 -7.77
N LEU A 583 2.73 26.02 -6.72
CA LEU A 583 1.28 26.16 -6.70
C LEU A 583 0.80 26.58 -5.30
N GLN A 584 -0.37 27.20 -5.23
CA GLN A 584 -1.10 27.50 -4.00
C GLN A 584 -2.56 27.05 -4.14
N ILE A 585 -3.15 26.56 -3.05
CA ILE A 585 -4.57 26.17 -2.99
C ILE A 585 -5.26 26.91 -1.85
N SER A 586 -6.41 27.52 -2.16
CA SER A 586 -7.30 28.12 -1.17
C SER A 586 -8.75 27.70 -1.37
N GLY A 587 -9.54 27.76 -0.30
CA GLY A 587 -10.98 27.47 -0.36
C GLY A 587 -11.77 28.59 -1.03
N GLY A 588 -13.08 28.40 -1.20
CA GLY A 588 -13.97 29.43 -1.75
C GLY A 588 -14.01 30.75 -0.94
N ASN A 589 -13.64 30.71 0.34
CA ASN A 589 -13.48 31.88 1.20
C ASN A 589 -12.15 32.64 1.01
N GLY A 590 -11.22 32.09 0.20
CA GLY A 590 -9.90 32.66 -0.05
C GLY A 590 -8.80 32.23 0.93
N GLU A 591 -9.12 31.49 1.99
CA GLU A 591 -8.15 31.03 2.99
C GLU A 591 -7.35 29.83 2.47
N PRO A 592 -6.04 29.72 2.79
CA PRO A 592 -5.23 28.55 2.43
C PRO A 592 -5.84 27.24 2.95
N VAL A 593 -5.84 26.21 2.11
CA VAL A 593 -6.26 24.87 2.54
C VAL A 593 -5.04 24.11 3.04
N ALA A 594 -5.06 23.75 4.32
CA ALA A 594 -4.04 22.91 4.95
C ALA A 594 -4.71 21.63 5.47
N ALA A 595 -4.38 20.49 4.85
CA ALA A 595 -4.92 19.18 5.21
C ALA A 595 -3.87 18.09 4.98
N ASP A 596 -3.86 17.06 5.83
CA ASP A 596 -2.91 15.93 5.68
C ASP A 596 -3.14 15.14 4.39
N THR A 597 -4.38 15.17 3.92
CA THR A 597 -4.85 14.37 2.80
C THR A 597 -4.91 15.12 1.48
N LEU A 598 -4.64 16.44 1.47
CA LEU A 598 -4.53 17.22 0.25
C LEU A 598 -3.05 17.39 -0.11
N ASN A 599 -2.61 16.68 -1.15
CA ASN A 599 -1.19 16.59 -1.51
C ASN A 599 -0.98 16.94 -2.98
N VAL A 600 0.21 17.46 -3.30
CA VAL A 600 0.59 17.87 -4.65
C VAL A 600 1.95 17.31 -5.03
N ARG A 601 2.09 16.96 -6.31
CA ARG A 601 3.37 16.66 -6.96
C ARG A 601 3.51 17.42 -8.27
N THR A 602 4.67 18.03 -8.49
CA THR A 602 5.00 18.77 -9.71
C THR A 602 6.08 18.05 -10.51
N LEU A 603 5.84 17.88 -11.81
CA LEU A 603 6.73 17.18 -12.73
C LEU A 603 6.92 18.00 -14.01
N GLU A 604 8.08 17.85 -14.64
CA GLU A 604 8.27 18.26 -16.04
C GLU A 604 8.21 17.02 -16.95
N LEU A 605 7.43 17.09 -18.02
CA LEU A 605 7.28 16.00 -18.98
C LEU A 605 7.09 16.53 -20.40
N ALA A 606 8.01 16.16 -21.30
CA ALA A 606 7.95 16.49 -22.73
C ALA A 606 7.65 17.98 -23.03
N GLY A 607 8.23 18.89 -22.23
CA GLY A 607 8.06 20.34 -22.37
C GLY A 607 6.82 20.93 -21.67
N SER A 608 5.96 20.09 -21.10
CA SER A 608 4.83 20.50 -20.27
C SER A 608 5.17 20.39 -18.78
N ILE A 609 4.44 21.12 -17.94
CA ILE A 609 4.51 20.99 -16.48
C ILE A 609 3.23 20.31 -16.00
N LEU A 610 3.36 19.29 -15.16
CA LEU A 610 2.23 18.57 -14.59
C LEU A 610 2.11 18.90 -13.11
N HIS A 611 0.90 19.22 -12.67
CA HIS A 611 0.54 19.29 -11.26
C HIS A 611 -0.46 18.19 -10.95
N TYR A 612 -0.02 17.21 -10.17
CA TYR A 612 -0.85 16.12 -9.68
C TYR A 612 -1.39 16.48 -8.31
N VAL A 613 -2.67 16.83 -8.23
CA VAL A 613 -3.37 17.27 -7.01
C VAL A 613 -4.25 16.12 -6.53
N VAL A 614 -4.09 15.68 -5.29
CA VAL A 614 -4.78 14.49 -4.76
C VAL A 614 -5.48 14.83 -3.46
N ASN A 615 -6.77 14.49 -3.36
CA ASN A 615 -7.51 14.43 -2.10
C ASN A 615 -7.64 12.98 -1.65
N SER A 616 -6.76 12.53 -0.78
CA SER A 616 -6.81 11.18 -0.19
C SER A 616 -7.71 11.09 1.06
N GLY A 617 -8.49 12.14 1.33
CA GLY A 617 -9.34 12.29 2.51
C GLY A 617 -10.80 12.02 2.24
N THR A 618 -11.63 12.32 3.24
CA THR A 618 -13.09 12.16 3.20
C THR A 618 -13.84 13.49 3.01
N GLU A 619 -13.12 14.61 2.92
CA GLU A 619 -13.71 15.94 2.77
C GLU A 619 -14.03 16.24 1.31
N PHE A 620 -15.20 16.87 1.09
CA PHE A 620 -15.57 17.45 -0.20
C PHE A 620 -15.23 18.95 -0.20
N TYR A 621 -14.46 19.39 -1.18
CA TYR A 621 -14.19 20.80 -1.41
C TYR A 621 -15.06 21.30 -2.58
N PRO A 622 -16.18 21.99 -2.34
CA PRO A 622 -17.09 22.40 -3.42
C PRO A 622 -16.46 23.43 -4.37
N LEU A 623 -15.49 24.20 -3.88
CA LEU A 623 -14.74 25.18 -4.67
C LEU A 623 -13.32 25.34 -4.12
N LEU A 624 -12.34 24.86 -4.88
CA LEU A 624 -10.92 25.13 -4.68
C LEU A 624 -10.41 26.14 -5.69
N ASN A 625 -9.74 27.18 -5.20
CA ASN A 625 -8.96 28.10 -5.99
C ASN A 625 -7.53 27.55 -6.11
N ILE A 626 -7.18 27.03 -7.28
CA ILE A 626 -5.83 26.53 -7.56
C ILE A 626 -5.07 27.60 -8.33
N GLN A 627 -4.01 28.14 -7.73
CA GLN A 627 -3.17 29.16 -8.34
C GLN A 627 -1.81 28.56 -8.71
N LEU A 628 -1.54 28.48 -10.01
CA LEU A 628 -0.30 27.97 -10.59
C LEU A 628 0.67 29.12 -10.83
N THR A 629 1.94 28.97 -10.42
CA THR A 629 2.95 30.03 -10.57
C THR A 629 3.38 30.21 -12.04
N ARG A 630 3.35 29.13 -12.85
CA ARG A 630 3.76 29.16 -14.27
C ARG A 630 2.59 29.54 -15.19
N GLN A 631 2.86 30.29 -16.24
CA GLN A 631 1.90 30.60 -17.30
C GLN A 631 1.82 29.50 -18.35
N GLY A 632 0.62 29.27 -18.86
CA GLY A 632 0.39 28.38 -19.98
C GLY A 632 -1.09 28.14 -20.22
N THR A 633 -1.37 27.29 -21.21
CA THR A 633 -2.69 26.70 -21.36
C THR A 633 -2.78 25.49 -20.43
N VAL A 634 -3.80 25.46 -19.58
CA VAL A 634 -4.06 24.37 -18.66
C VAL A 634 -5.08 23.42 -19.25
N SER A 635 -4.76 22.13 -19.22
CA SER A 635 -5.66 21.03 -19.58
C SER A 635 -5.75 20.02 -18.45
N LEU A 636 -6.90 19.36 -18.33
CA LEU A 636 -7.04 18.17 -17.50
C LEU A 636 -6.65 16.94 -18.31
N VAL A 637 -5.75 16.14 -17.77
CA VAL A 637 -5.52 14.77 -18.22
C VAL A 637 -6.48 13.86 -17.46
N ASP A 638 -7.46 13.32 -18.16
CA ASP A 638 -8.39 12.34 -17.61
C ASP A 638 -7.67 10.99 -17.50
N LEU A 639 -7.42 10.54 -16.27
CA LEU A 639 -6.72 9.29 -16.00
C LEU A 639 -7.61 8.05 -16.19
N GLU A 640 -8.94 8.19 -16.22
CA GLU A 640 -9.87 7.09 -16.50
C GLU A 640 -9.88 6.74 -17.99
N THR A 641 -9.78 7.74 -18.86
CA THR A 641 -9.89 7.57 -20.33
C THR A 641 -8.58 7.79 -21.09
N GLY A 642 -7.65 8.56 -20.54
CA GLY A 642 -6.43 9.04 -21.20
C GLY A 642 -6.68 10.22 -22.14
N GLU A 643 -7.84 10.87 -22.08
CA GLU A 643 -8.13 12.07 -22.86
C GLU A 643 -7.56 13.33 -22.21
N ILE A 644 -7.24 14.33 -23.04
CA ILE A 644 -6.73 15.62 -22.59
C ILE A 644 -7.71 16.68 -23.04
N ARG A 645 -8.30 17.40 -22.09
CA ARG A 645 -9.28 18.46 -22.37
C ARG A 645 -8.83 19.79 -21.78
N PRO A 646 -8.93 20.91 -22.51
CA PRO A 646 -8.62 22.23 -21.95
C PRO A 646 -9.54 22.54 -20.77
N LEU A 647 -9.01 23.23 -19.76
CA LEU A 647 -9.80 23.77 -18.65
C LEU A 647 -10.01 25.27 -18.83
N GLU A 648 -11.14 25.75 -18.30
CA GLU A 648 -11.34 27.18 -18.15
C GLU A 648 -10.34 27.74 -17.12
N GLN A 649 -9.75 28.88 -17.44
CA GLN A 649 -8.67 29.45 -16.66
C GLN A 649 -8.69 30.98 -16.66
N LYS A 650 -8.32 31.58 -15.54
CA LYS A 650 -8.12 33.03 -15.43
C LYS A 650 -6.63 33.34 -15.38
N LEU A 651 -6.15 34.13 -16.33
CA LEU A 651 -4.78 34.67 -16.30
C LEU A 651 -4.68 35.73 -15.19
N LEU A 652 -3.72 35.57 -14.30
CA LEU A 652 -3.43 36.57 -13.28
C LEU A 652 -2.56 37.66 -13.91
N GLY A 653 -3.00 38.92 -13.85
CA GLY A 653 -2.22 40.09 -14.27
C GLY A 653 -2.52 40.66 -15.66
N ARG A 654 -3.71 41.26 -15.83
CA ARG A 654 -3.98 42.45 -16.68
C ARG A 654 -5.37 43.02 -16.36
N ASP A 655 -5.52 43.67 -15.20
CA ASP A 655 -6.55 44.70 -15.04
C ASP A 655 -5.92 46.02 -15.49
N LEU A 656 -6.15 46.40 -16.74
CA LEU A 656 -5.93 47.75 -17.23
C LEU A 656 -7.30 48.33 -17.61
N MET A 657 -7.81 49.19 -16.71
CA MET A 657 -8.79 50.25 -16.98
C MET A 657 -10.01 49.86 -17.83
N GLU A 658 -11.01 49.25 -17.20
CA GLU A 658 -12.40 49.60 -17.52
C GLU A 658 -12.93 50.45 -16.36
N LEU A 659 -12.64 51.75 -16.40
CA LEU A 659 -13.42 52.73 -15.66
C LEU A 659 -14.70 52.98 -16.47
N GLU A 660 -15.85 52.84 -15.81
CA GLU A 660 -17.17 53.19 -16.33
C GLU A 660 -17.14 54.62 -16.92
N PRO A 661 -17.79 54.89 -18.08
CA PRO A 661 -17.72 56.18 -18.78
C PRO A 661 -18.08 57.40 -17.93
N LEU A 662 -18.85 57.21 -16.85
CA LEU A 662 -19.29 58.30 -15.97
C LEU A 662 -18.19 58.87 -15.05
N GLU A 663 -17.15 58.10 -14.74
CA GLU A 663 -16.09 58.57 -13.82
C GLU A 663 -14.99 59.35 -14.56
N ARG A 664 -14.91 59.20 -15.89
CA ARG A 664 -13.92 59.91 -16.73
C ARG A 664 -14.24 61.39 -16.89
N ASP A 665 -15.52 61.73 -17.05
CA ASP A 665 -15.97 63.11 -17.22
C ASP A 665 -15.88 63.92 -15.91
N GLN A 666 -16.03 63.26 -14.74
CA GLN A 666 -15.84 63.90 -13.43
C GLN A 666 -14.36 64.20 -13.15
N MET A 667 -13.47 63.28 -13.53
CA MET A 667 -12.03 63.44 -13.30
C MET A 667 -11.39 64.46 -14.25
N GLU A 668 -11.87 64.60 -15.49
CA GLU A 668 -11.42 65.65 -16.42
C GLU A 668 -11.90 67.05 -16.02
N GLN A 669 -13.06 67.19 -15.36
CA GLN A 669 -13.52 68.48 -14.82
C GLN A 669 -12.71 68.93 -13.60
N GLU A 670 -12.32 68.02 -12.71
CA GLU A 670 -11.52 68.36 -11.51
C GLU A 670 -10.07 68.74 -11.82
N LEU A 671 -9.52 68.27 -12.96
CA LEU A 671 -8.15 68.57 -13.39
C LEU A 671 -7.99 69.92 -14.11
N LEU A 672 -9.08 70.60 -14.49
CA LEU A 672 -9.04 71.89 -15.19
C LEU A 672 -9.07 73.13 -14.28
N GLU A 673 -9.29 72.98 -12.97
CA GLU A 673 -9.49 74.12 -12.05
C GLU A 673 -8.31 74.44 -11.10
N GLN A 674 -7.11 73.88 -11.29
CA GLN A 674 -5.96 74.20 -10.43
C GLN A 674 -4.79 74.80 -11.20
N GLU A 675 -4.76 76.14 -11.26
CA GLU A 675 -3.58 76.94 -11.63
C GLU A 675 -2.59 77.01 -10.46
N LEU A 676 -1.43 76.34 -10.54
CA LEU A 676 -0.24 76.63 -9.73
C LEU A 676 1.07 76.39 -10.53
N PRO A 677 2.18 77.10 -10.20
CA PRO A 677 3.19 77.52 -11.17
C PRO A 677 4.36 76.55 -11.37
N GLU A 678 5.00 76.67 -12.53
CA GLU A 678 6.23 76.01 -12.97
C GLU A 678 7.41 76.23 -12.00
N GLN A 679 7.57 75.38 -10.98
CA GLN A 679 8.92 75.12 -10.41
C GLN A 679 9.11 73.81 -9.61
N GLU A 680 8.15 72.87 -9.60
CA GLU A 680 8.31 71.54 -8.97
C GLU A 680 8.13 70.35 -9.94
N GLN A 681 8.48 70.48 -11.21
CA GLN A 681 8.36 69.37 -12.19
C GLN A 681 9.56 68.42 -12.27
N VAL A 682 10.62 68.55 -11.45
CA VAL A 682 11.83 67.70 -11.59
C VAL A 682 12.10 66.79 -10.38
N GLN A 683 11.27 66.81 -9.32
CA GLN A 683 11.44 65.91 -8.17
C GLN A 683 10.26 64.98 -7.83
N ALA A 684 9.19 65.00 -8.63
CA ALA A 684 8.12 64.00 -8.58
C ALA A 684 8.26 62.88 -9.64
N GLY A 685 9.17 63.04 -10.62
CA GLY A 685 9.35 62.09 -11.74
C GLY A 685 10.28 60.89 -11.48
N GLN A 686 10.83 60.72 -10.27
CA GLN A 686 11.76 59.62 -9.95
C GLN A 686 11.45 58.87 -8.64
N LYS A 687 10.22 58.96 -8.13
CA LYS A 687 9.77 58.18 -6.96
C LYS A 687 8.47 57.40 -7.17
N GLN A 688 8.16 57.05 -8.42
CA GLN A 688 7.14 56.07 -8.80
C GLN A 688 7.64 55.18 -9.95
N MET A 689 8.82 54.59 -9.79
CA MET A 689 9.28 53.50 -10.66
C MET A 689 10.30 52.68 -9.88
N GLY A 690 9.82 51.71 -9.10
CA GLY A 690 10.69 50.91 -8.27
C GLY A 690 10.01 50.06 -7.21
N GLN A 691 8.98 49.28 -7.55
CA GLN A 691 8.81 47.90 -7.08
C GLN A 691 7.75 47.23 -7.96
N LYS A 692 8.21 46.29 -8.78
CA LYS A 692 7.43 45.50 -9.73
C LYS A 692 6.41 44.65 -8.97
N LEU A 693 5.12 44.91 -9.17
CA LEU A 693 4.07 43.91 -8.98
C LEU A 693 4.29 42.79 -10.02
N GLN A 694 4.57 41.57 -9.58
CA GLN A 694 4.37 40.38 -10.42
C GLN A 694 3.77 39.25 -9.58
N PRO A 695 2.50 38.92 -9.83
CA PRO A 695 2.16 37.54 -10.10
C PRO A 695 1.50 37.45 -11.46
N GLN A 696 2.08 36.64 -12.35
CA GLN A 696 1.51 36.34 -13.64
C GLN A 696 1.47 34.83 -13.80
N GLY A 697 0.56 34.20 -13.04
CA GLY A 697 0.28 32.77 -13.05
C GLY A 697 -1.10 32.47 -13.64
N VAL A 698 -1.61 31.25 -13.45
CA VAL A 698 -2.96 30.84 -13.86
C VAL A 698 -3.79 30.50 -12.63
N ARG A 699 -5.06 30.90 -12.61
CA ARG A 699 -6.03 30.49 -11.58
C ARG A 699 -7.11 29.59 -12.19
N LEU A 700 -7.42 28.51 -11.48
CA LEU A 700 -8.50 27.56 -11.77
C LEU A 700 -9.45 27.51 -10.58
N GLN A 701 -10.72 27.24 -10.86
CA GLN A 701 -11.76 27.01 -9.86
C GLN A 701 -12.39 25.64 -10.14
N LEU A 702 -12.15 24.67 -9.25
CA LEU A 702 -12.61 23.29 -9.43
C LEU A 702 -13.15 22.74 -8.11
N PRO A 703 -14.23 21.94 -8.12
CA PRO A 703 -14.58 21.12 -6.96
C PRO A 703 -13.54 20.01 -6.79
N LEU A 704 -13.43 19.41 -5.60
CA LEU A 704 -12.58 18.23 -5.37
C LEU A 704 -13.26 17.29 -4.38
N HIS A 705 -13.73 16.15 -4.90
CA HIS A 705 -14.42 15.10 -4.15
C HIS A 705 -13.47 14.28 -3.27
N PRO A 706 -13.99 13.62 -2.22
CA PRO A 706 -13.27 12.60 -1.48
C PRO A 706 -12.67 11.54 -2.42
N GLY A 707 -11.37 11.23 -2.27
CA GLY A 707 -10.70 10.25 -3.12
C GLY A 707 -10.52 10.66 -4.59
N GLN A 708 -10.82 11.92 -4.95
CA GLN A 708 -10.60 12.45 -6.30
C GLN A 708 -9.20 13.05 -6.43
N SER A 709 -8.70 13.09 -7.67
CA SER A 709 -7.46 13.76 -8.02
C SER A 709 -7.55 14.45 -9.38
N TYR A 710 -6.63 15.37 -9.63
CA TYR A 710 -6.46 16.05 -10.90
C TYR A 710 -5.02 15.95 -11.37
N MET A 711 -4.84 15.55 -12.63
CA MET A 711 -3.58 15.67 -13.36
C MET A 711 -3.67 16.89 -14.29
N LEU A 712 -3.21 18.04 -13.80
CA LEU A 712 -3.26 19.31 -14.52
C LEU A 712 -2.01 19.46 -15.38
N LYS A 713 -2.19 19.53 -16.69
CA LYS A 713 -1.12 19.74 -17.67
C LYS A 713 -1.06 21.22 -18.06
N VAL A 714 0.09 21.85 -17.85
CA VAL A 714 0.38 23.23 -18.23
C VAL A 714 1.32 23.22 -19.41
N ASP A 715 0.85 23.70 -20.56
CA ASP A 715 1.68 23.94 -21.74
C ASP A 715 2.17 25.39 -21.74
N PRO A 716 3.48 25.63 -21.56
CA PRO A 716 4.01 27.00 -21.54
C PRO A 716 3.71 27.75 -22.84
N PHE A 717 3.39 29.04 -22.75
CA PHE A 717 3.20 29.87 -23.95
C PHE A 717 4.49 29.98 -24.76
N THR A 718 4.43 29.68 -26.06
CA THR A 718 5.54 29.86 -27.00
C THR A 718 5.43 31.23 -27.70
N GLY A 719 5.70 32.33 -26.97
CA GLY A 719 5.67 33.71 -27.52
C GLY A 719 4.94 34.72 -26.64
N SER A 720 4.53 35.87 -27.21
CA SER A 720 3.68 36.84 -26.49
C SER A 720 2.33 36.20 -26.17
N ALA A 721 1.95 36.16 -24.88
CA ALA A 721 0.66 35.64 -24.43
C ALA A 721 -0.49 36.23 -25.27
N PRO A 722 -1.49 35.43 -25.68
CA PRO A 722 -2.60 35.93 -26.46
C PRO A 722 -3.27 37.10 -25.74
N ILE A 723 -3.38 38.24 -26.42
CA ILE A 723 -4.15 39.38 -25.96
C ILE A 723 -5.62 38.99 -26.14
N THR A 724 -6.29 38.77 -25.02
CA THR A 724 -7.75 38.61 -24.89
C THR A 724 -8.38 37.58 -25.84
N GLY A 725 -8.65 36.41 -25.29
CA GLY A 725 -9.84 35.65 -25.65
C GLY A 725 -10.45 35.27 -24.31
N ASP A 726 -11.52 35.96 -23.93
CA ASP A 726 -12.51 35.37 -23.04
C ASP A 726 -12.94 34.10 -23.77
N TYR A 727 -12.36 32.95 -23.41
CA TYR A 727 -12.59 31.69 -24.10
C TYR A 727 -13.99 31.26 -23.71
N GLY A 728 -14.96 31.83 -24.44
CA GLY A 728 -16.39 31.60 -24.36
C GLY A 728 -16.88 31.39 -22.95
N SER A 729 -17.44 32.43 -22.34
CA SER A 729 -18.32 32.29 -21.17
C SER A 729 -18.97 30.92 -21.21
N VAL A 730 -18.58 30.01 -20.31
CA VAL A 730 -19.54 29.02 -19.88
C VAL A 730 -20.74 29.88 -19.54
N ARG A 731 -21.90 29.54 -20.11
CA ARG A 731 -23.17 30.03 -19.56
C ARG A 731 -22.89 30.07 -18.07
N GLU A 732 -23.00 31.23 -17.40
CA GLU A 732 -23.34 31.17 -15.99
C GLU A 732 -24.36 30.04 -15.97
N GLN A 733 -24.05 28.91 -15.32
CA GLN A 733 -25.14 28.08 -14.88
C GLN A 733 -25.84 29.07 -13.99
N SER A 734 -26.82 29.73 -14.61
CA SER A 734 -27.68 30.68 -13.99
C SER A 734 -28.14 29.86 -12.82
N ASP A 735 -27.67 30.24 -11.64
CA ASP A 735 -28.02 29.64 -10.35
C ASP A 735 -29.47 30.06 -10.02
N ASN A 736 -30.33 29.95 -11.05
CA ASN A 736 -31.64 30.53 -11.26
C ASN A 736 -32.43 29.77 -12.35
N GLN A 737 -31.91 28.70 -12.94
CA GLN A 737 -32.79 27.64 -13.46
C GLN A 737 -33.03 26.67 -12.30
N GLU A 738 -34.15 26.86 -11.60
CA GLU A 738 -34.60 25.93 -10.56
C GLU A 738 -34.66 24.51 -11.18
N ARG A 739 -33.71 23.63 -10.84
CA ARG A 739 -33.77 22.21 -11.22
C ARG A 739 -34.62 21.48 -10.21
N SER A 740 -35.66 20.79 -10.67
CA SER A 740 -36.51 20.01 -9.78
C SER A 740 -35.98 18.57 -9.66
N PRO A 741 -35.67 18.07 -8.46
CA PRO A 741 -35.30 16.68 -8.27
C PRO A 741 -36.50 15.77 -8.51
N VAL A 742 -36.31 14.71 -9.27
CA VAL A 742 -37.21 13.57 -9.39
C VAL A 742 -36.56 12.44 -8.60
N GLU A 743 -37.11 12.15 -7.42
CA GLU A 743 -36.67 11.02 -6.60
C GLU A 743 -37.27 9.72 -7.12
N LEU A 744 -36.44 8.69 -7.27
CA LEU A 744 -36.90 7.37 -7.66
C LEU A 744 -37.67 6.70 -6.52
N ALA A 745 -38.58 5.78 -6.89
CA ALA A 745 -39.39 5.07 -5.91
C ALA A 745 -38.52 4.23 -4.96
N ALA A 746 -39.04 3.95 -3.77
CA ALA A 746 -38.31 3.07 -2.84
C ALA A 746 -38.31 1.61 -3.30
N ASP A 747 -39.38 1.14 -3.96
CA ASP A 747 -39.58 -0.27 -4.33
C ASP A 747 -38.93 -0.59 -5.68
N TRP A 748 -38.05 -1.59 -5.70
CA TRP A 748 -37.34 -2.06 -6.89
C TRP A 748 -37.69 -3.51 -7.22
N GLU A 749 -37.85 -3.82 -8.51
CA GLU A 749 -37.93 -5.19 -9.01
C GLU A 749 -36.53 -5.79 -9.15
N ILE A 750 -36.33 -7.03 -8.68
CA ILE A 750 -35.10 -7.78 -8.97
C ILE A 750 -35.31 -8.52 -10.29
N VAL A 751 -34.63 -8.06 -11.34
CA VAL A 751 -34.69 -8.68 -12.68
C VAL A 751 -33.60 -9.70 -12.91
N HIS A 752 -32.51 -9.61 -12.13
CA HIS A 752 -31.44 -10.61 -12.11
C HIS A 752 -30.75 -10.60 -10.74
N ALA A 753 -30.36 -11.77 -10.27
CA ALA A 753 -29.44 -11.92 -9.13
C ALA A 753 -28.59 -13.17 -9.37
N ASP A 754 -27.30 -13.08 -9.06
CA ASP A 754 -26.48 -14.27 -8.84
C ASP A 754 -27.13 -15.16 -7.77
N LEU A 755 -26.80 -16.45 -7.77
CA LEU A 755 -27.27 -17.37 -6.73
C LEU A 755 -26.85 -16.86 -5.34
N ASN A 756 -27.80 -16.89 -4.39
CA ASN A 756 -27.57 -16.47 -3.03
C ASN A 756 -26.91 -17.60 -2.22
N SER A 757 -26.25 -17.24 -1.13
CA SER A 757 -25.49 -18.18 -0.30
C SER A 757 -25.93 -18.20 1.15
N LEU A 758 -25.62 -19.29 1.85
CA LEU A 758 -25.62 -19.40 3.31
C LEU A 758 -24.30 -20.06 3.73
N THR A 759 -23.55 -19.41 4.62
CA THR A 759 -22.33 -19.98 5.21
C THR A 759 -22.69 -20.83 6.42
N LEU A 760 -22.15 -22.05 6.47
CA LEU A 760 -22.23 -22.96 7.61
C LEU A 760 -20.83 -23.16 8.17
N ASP A 761 -20.54 -22.49 9.28
CA ASP A 761 -19.23 -22.41 9.93
C ASP A 761 -19.23 -23.01 11.35
N ASN A 762 -20.34 -23.64 11.74
CA ASN A 762 -20.51 -24.33 13.01
C ASN A 762 -20.99 -25.77 12.77
N ALA A 763 -20.37 -26.72 13.45
CA ALA A 763 -20.68 -28.14 13.35
C ALA A 763 -20.59 -28.85 14.71
N ARG A 764 -21.26 -29.99 14.82
CA ARG A 764 -20.96 -30.97 15.88
C ARG A 764 -19.90 -31.93 15.35
N LEU A 765 -18.97 -32.33 16.21
CA LEU A 765 -17.89 -33.26 15.89
C LEU A 765 -18.17 -34.62 16.55
N ARG A 766 -17.92 -35.71 15.81
CA ARG A 766 -17.76 -37.05 16.35
C ARG A 766 -16.45 -37.63 15.85
N VAL A 767 -15.68 -38.24 16.74
CA VAL A 767 -14.35 -38.82 16.43
C VAL A 767 -14.37 -40.31 16.73
N ASP A 768 -13.88 -41.14 15.81
CA ASP A 768 -13.74 -42.60 15.93
C ASP A 768 -15.04 -43.30 16.40
N GLY A 769 -16.20 -42.82 15.93
CA GLY A 769 -17.52 -43.37 16.29
C GLY A 769 -17.96 -43.11 17.73
N GLY A 770 -17.34 -42.16 18.43
CA GLY A 770 -17.70 -41.76 19.80
C GLY A 770 -19.02 -40.98 19.92
N GLU A 771 -19.18 -40.24 21.01
CA GLU A 771 -20.31 -39.34 21.19
C GLU A 771 -20.14 -38.06 20.37
N TRP A 772 -21.27 -37.45 19.98
CA TRP A 772 -21.24 -36.15 19.34
C TRP A 772 -20.97 -35.04 20.34
N SER A 773 -20.15 -34.06 19.95
CA SER A 773 -19.94 -32.83 20.70
C SER A 773 -21.18 -31.93 20.70
N GLU A 774 -21.13 -30.88 21.53
CA GLU A 774 -21.95 -29.68 21.35
C GLU A 774 -21.59 -28.96 20.04
N LEU A 775 -22.48 -28.07 19.58
CA LEU A 775 -22.25 -27.25 18.40
C LEU A 775 -21.10 -26.27 18.65
N GLN A 776 -20.15 -26.21 17.72
CA GLN A 776 -18.96 -25.38 17.86
C GLN A 776 -18.42 -24.91 16.50
N PRO A 777 -17.63 -23.81 16.47
CA PRO A 777 -17.03 -23.30 15.25
C PRO A 777 -16.07 -24.29 14.59
N VAL A 778 -16.16 -24.45 13.26
CA VAL A 778 -15.32 -25.38 12.49
C VAL A 778 -13.83 -25.07 12.65
N ILE A 779 -13.47 -23.79 12.76
CA ILE A 779 -12.09 -23.38 12.97
C ILE A 779 -11.49 -23.93 14.28
N PHE A 780 -12.28 -24.09 15.34
CA PHE A 780 -11.83 -24.67 16.61
C PHE A 780 -11.81 -26.21 16.57
N ILE A 781 -12.62 -26.82 15.69
CA ILE A 781 -12.58 -28.27 15.43
C ILE A 781 -11.24 -28.67 14.81
N GLN A 782 -10.70 -27.87 13.86
CA GLN A 782 -9.38 -28.12 13.26
C GLN A 782 -8.30 -28.27 14.33
N GLU A 783 -8.23 -27.34 15.29
CA GLU A 783 -7.24 -27.35 16.36
C GLU A 783 -7.40 -28.59 17.27
N GLN A 784 -8.64 -29.00 17.56
CA GLN A 784 -8.93 -30.21 18.33
C GLN A 784 -8.47 -31.48 17.61
N LEU A 785 -8.72 -31.59 16.31
CA LEU A 785 -8.31 -32.76 15.52
C LEU A 785 -6.79 -32.86 15.40
N LEU A 786 -6.10 -31.74 15.17
CA LEU A 786 -4.63 -31.70 15.16
C LEU A 786 -4.04 -32.19 16.50
N ALA A 787 -4.67 -31.87 17.62
CA ALA A 787 -4.21 -32.24 18.96
C ALA A 787 -4.24 -33.75 19.25
N TYR A 788 -4.94 -34.57 18.46
CA TYR A 788 -4.88 -36.04 18.60
C TYR A 788 -3.50 -36.62 18.22
N GLY A 789 -2.72 -35.94 17.37
CA GLY A 789 -1.39 -36.38 16.95
C GLY A 789 -1.36 -37.71 16.16
N ARG A 790 -2.53 -38.17 15.67
CA ARG A 790 -2.70 -39.39 14.87
C ARG A 790 -3.83 -39.19 13.87
N THR A 791 -3.92 -40.09 12.88
CA THR A 791 -5.11 -40.17 12.03
C THR A 791 -6.32 -40.62 12.86
N VAL A 792 -7.46 -39.98 12.60
CA VAL A 792 -8.76 -40.26 13.23
C VAL A 792 -9.86 -40.26 12.17
N THR A 793 -10.92 -41.04 12.37
CA THR A 793 -12.15 -40.86 11.57
C THR A 793 -12.93 -39.70 12.17
N ALA A 794 -13.10 -38.61 11.42
CA ALA A 794 -13.84 -37.43 11.84
C ALA A 794 -15.18 -37.33 11.10
N GLU A 795 -16.24 -37.05 11.85
CA GLU A 795 -17.58 -36.78 11.32
C GLU A 795 -18.04 -35.41 11.80
N LEU A 796 -18.45 -34.55 10.86
CA LEU A 796 -18.98 -33.22 11.11
C LEU A 796 -20.46 -33.17 10.74
N GLU A 797 -21.32 -32.83 11.70
CA GLU A 797 -22.74 -32.62 11.48
C GLU A 797 -23.05 -31.12 11.43
N PHE A 798 -23.53 -30.66 10.28
CA PHE A 798 -24.07 -29.33 10.03
C PHE A 798 -25.60 -29.39 9.97
N ALA A 799 -26.26 -28.28 10.29
CA ALA A 799 -27.70 -28.18 10.19
C ALA A 799 -28.13 -26.86 9.55
N PHE A 800 -29.20 -26.91 8.75
CA PHE A 800 -29.83 -25.75 8.16
C PHE A 800 -31.35 -25.93 8.09
N ALA A 801 -32.09 -24.83 7.97
CA ALA A 801 -33.55 -24.84 7.91
C ALA A 801 -34.06 -24.32 6.57
N VAL A 802 -35.08 -24.98 6.02
CA VAL A 802 -35.76 -24.58 4.78
C VAL A 802 -37.21 -24.21 5.09
N GLY A 803 -37.61 -22.99 4.76
CA GLY A 803 -38.94 -22.42 4.98
C GLY A 803 -39.82 -22.33 3.73
N PHE A 804 -39.32 -22.77 2.57
CA PHE A 804 -40.08 -22.85 1.32
C PHE A 804 -40.51 -24.27 0.99
N ASP A 805 -41.42 -24.40 0.01
CA ASP A 805 -41.88 -25.69 -0.50
C ASP A 805 -40.78 -26.36 -1.34
N THR A 806 -40.20 -27.45 -0.81
CA THR A 806 -39.15 -28.23 -1.50
C THR A 806 -39.70 -29.17 -2.58
N ALA A 807 -41.02 -29.30 -2.73
CA ALA A 807 -41.61 -30.01 -3.87
C ALA A 807 -41.41 -29.24 -5.20
N ARG A 808 -41.17 -27.93 -5.12
CA ARG A 808 -40.79 -27.12 -6.28
C ARG A 808 -39.32 -27.35 -6.59
N GLN A 809 -39.04 -27.87 -7.79
CA GLN A 809 -37.67 -27.95 -8.28
C GLN A 809 -37.08 -26.54 -8.36
N ARG A 810 -35.95 -26.36 -7.68
CA ARG A 810 -35.11 -25.18 -7.73
C ARG A 810 -33.66 -25.60 -7.60
N GLU A 811 -32.76 -24.75 -8.04
CA GLU A 811 -31.34 -24.94 -7.88
C GLU A 811 -30.94 -24.81 -6.41
N LEU A 812 -30.26 -25.84 -5.90
CA LEU A 812 -29.69 -25.86 -4.56
C LEU A 812 -28.43 -26.71 -4.59
N TYR A 813 -27.30 -26.08 -4.29
CA TYR A 813 -25.99 -26.71 -4.32
C TYR A 813 -25.35 -26.66 -2.94
N LEU A 814 -24.63 -27.73 -2.61
CA LEU A 814 -23.66 -27.77 -1.53
C LEU A 814 -22.28 -27.39 -2.11
N VAL A 815 -21.59 -26.46 -1.47
CA VAL A 815 -20.23 -26.05 -1.85
C VAL A 815 -19.26 -26.46 -0.74
N ILE A 816 -18.31 -27.33 -1.10
CA ILE A 816 -17.29 -27.85 -0.19
C ILE A 816 -15.93 -27.95 -0.89
N GLU A 817 -14.87 -27.97 -0.10
CA GLU A 817 -13.52 -28.24 -0.57
C GLU A 817 -13.24 -29.74 -0.57
N ARG A 818 -12.49 -30.23 -1.58
CA ARG A 818 -12.09 -31.64 -1.75
C ARG A 818 -13.19 -32.68 -1.52
N PRO A 819 -14.32 -32.60 -2.23
CA PRO A 819 -15.41 -33.57 -2.11
C PRO A 819 -15.00 -35.03 -2.39
N GLU A 820 -13.89 -35.24 -3.11
CA GLU A 820 -13.28 -36.54 -3.37
C GLU A 820 -12.71 -37.22 -2.12
N GLU A 821 -12.41 -36.46 -1.05
CA GLU A 821 -11.92 -36.98 0.24
C GLU A 821 -13.06 -37.21 1.25
N LEU A 822 -14.31 -36.95 0.86
CA LEU A 822 -15.47 -36.87 1.77
C LEU A 822 -16.57 -37.87 1.42
N GLU A 823 -17.10 -38.54 2.44
CA GLU A 823 -18.44 -39.13 2.36
C GLU A 823 -19.47 -38.09 2.83
N VAL A 824 -20.45 -37.81 1.97
CA VAL A 824 -21.47 -36.78 2.22
C VAL A 824 -22.84 -37.42 2.35
N GLU A 825 -23.54 -37.12 3.44
CA GLU A 825 -24.93 -37.53 3.66
C GLU A 825 -25.82 -36.31 3.97
N LEU A 826 -26.97 -36.22 3.31
CA LEU A 826 -28.01 -35.22 3.58
C LEU A 826 -29.28 -35.94 4.02
N ASN A 827 -29.76 -35.64 5.23
CA ASN A 827 -30.93 -36.28 5.84
C ASN A 827 -30.83 -37.83 5.88
N GLY A 828 -29.61 -38.35 6.02
CA GLY A 828 -29.30 -39.79 6.01
C GLY A 828 -29.27 -40.42 4.61
N ALA A 829 -29.49 -39.65 3.54
CA ALA A 829 -29.29 -40.11 2.16
C ALA A 829 -27.89 -39.72 1.67
N ARG A 830 -27.18 -40.67 1.07
CA ARG A 830 -25.86 -40.41 0.48
C ARG A 830 -25.98 -39.45 -0.70
N VAL A 831 -25.11 -38.44 -0.73
CA VAL A 831 -25.00 -37.46 -1.82
C VAL A 831 -23.90 -37.92 -2.78
N GLU A 832 -24.16 -37.86 -4.09
CA GLU A 832 -23.17 -38.16 -5.12
C GLU A 832 -22.29 -36.92 -5.34
N THR A 833 -20.97 -37.10 -5.27
CA THR A 833 -20.00 -36.00 -5.36
C THR A 833 -19.31 -35.89 -6.72
N ALA A 834 -19.60 -36.81 -7.65
CA ALA A 834 -19.02 -36.86 -9.00
C ALA A 834 -19.61 -35.77 -9.91
N GLY A 835 -18.81 -35.22 -10.83
CA GLY A 835 -19.27 -34.25 -11.83
C GLY A 835 -19.45 -32.81 -11.31
N SER A 836 -18.80 -32.45 -10.20
CA SER A 836 -18.89 -31.12 -9.59
C SER A 836 -18.17 -30.03 -10.39
N GLY A 837 -18.86 -28.91 -10.59
CA GLY A 837 -18.26 -27.64 -11.04
C GLY A 837 -17.56 -26.92 -9.90
N TRP A 838 -17.23 -25.63 -10.08
CA TRP A 838 -16.68 -24.79 -9.02
C TRP A 838 -17.36 -23.42 -8.99
N TRP A 839 -17.34 -22.77 -7.82
CA TRP A 839 -17.93 -21.45 -7.60
C TRP A 839 -16.96 -20.52 -6.86
N ARG A 840 -16.71 -19.34 -7.42
CA ARG A 840 -15.74 -18.32 -6.94
C ARG A 840 -14.28 -18.75 -7.00
N ASP A 841 -13.93 -19.92 -6.48
CA ASP A 841 -12.58 -20.45 -6.46
C ASP A 841 -12.53 -21.89 -7.00
N ILE A 842 -11.40 -22.30 -7.60
CA ILE A 842 -11.26 -23.64 -8.18
C ILE A 842 -11.40 -24.76 -7.13
N SER A 843 -11.12 -24.45 -5.86
CA SER A 843 -11.25 -25.38 -4.74
C SER A 843 -12.67 -25.52 -4.20
N PHE A 844 -13.58 -24.60 -4.53
CA PHE A 844 -14.94 -24.55 -3.99
C PHE A 844 -15.89 -25.34 -4.91
N ARG A 845 -15.94 -26.66 -4.72
CA ARG A 845 -16.66 -27.58 -5.61
C ARG A 845 -18.16 -27.54 -5.34
N THR A 846 -18.95 -27.41 -6.41
CA THR A 846 -20.41 -27.37 -6.34
C THR A 846 -21.02 -28.75 -6.56
N ILE A 847 -21.78 -29.24 -5.58
CA ILE A 847 -22.51 -30.52 -5.62
C ILE A 847 -24.00 -30.22 -5.66
N ASP A 848 -24.71 -30.75 -6.65
CA ASP A 848 -26.16 -30.62 -6.75
C ASP A 848 -26.87 -31.44 -5.66
N ILE A 849 -27.65 -30.76 -4.83
CA ILE A 849 -28.49 -31.37 -3.78
C ILE A 849 -29.97 -31.04 -3.98
N SER A 850 -30.35 -30.56 -5.18
CA SER A 850 -31.73 -30.27 -5.53
C SER A 850 -32.61 -31.51 -5.35
N GLY A 851 -33.71 -31.33 -4.61
CA GLY A 851 -34.66 -32.40 -4.29
C GLY A 851 -34.24 -33.34 -3.15
N LEU A 852 -33.04 -33.20 -2.59
CA LEU A 852 -32.61 -33.95 -1.39
C LEU A 852 -32.93 -33.21 -0.07
N ALA A 853 -33.06 -31.88 -0.14
CA ALA A 853 -33.48 -31.07 0.99
C ALA A 853 -34.99 -31.21 1.25
N ALA A 854 -35.36 -31.26 2.53
CA ALA A 854 -36.74 -31.31 3.01
C ALA A 854 -37.15 -29.96 3.61
N ALA A 855 -38.44 -29.65 3.61
CA ALA A 855 -38.96 -28.52 4.38
C ALA A 855 -38.67 -28.70 5.89
N GLY A 856 -38.32 -27.62 6.57
CA GLY A 856 -37.91 -27.63 7.98
C GLY A 856 -36.42 -27.90 8.16
N ARG A 857 -36.06 -28.62 9.23
CA ARG A 857 -34.65 -28.89 9.58
C ARG A 857 -34.06 -29.96 8.67
N ASN A 858 -32.87 -29.66 8.16
CA ASN A 858 -32.03 -30.58 7.40
C ASN A 858 -30.72 -30.80 8.15
N THR A 859 -30.16 -32.00 8.01
CA THR A 859 -28.88 -32.38 8.61
C THR A 859 -27.93 -32.85 7.52
N LEU A 860 -26.76 -32.26 7.45
CA LEU A 860 -25.67 -32.65 6.55
C LEU A 860 -24.54 -33.24 7.38
N VAL A 861 -24.08 -34.45 7.02
CA VAL A 861 -22.95 -35.10 7.67
C VAL A 861 -21.82 -35.27 6.67
N LEU A 862 -20.63 -34.77 7.03
CA LEU A 862 -19.38 -35.02 6.30
C LEU A 862 -18.55 -36.00 7.11
N ARG A 863 -18.14 -37.12 6.51
CA ARG A 863 -17.21 -38.07 7.10
C ARG A 863 -15.90 -38.08 6.32
N MET A 864 -14.78 -38.08 7.04
CA MET A 864 -13.44 -38.14 6.48
C MET A 864 -12.46 -38.86 7.40
N GLU A 865 -11.34 -39.31 6.84
CA GLU A 865 -10.15 -39.66 7.60
C GLU A 865 -9.30 -38.39 7.76
N PHE A 866 -9.23 -37.87 8.99
CA PHE A 866 -8.43 -36.69 9.30
C PHE A 866 -7.01 -37.08 9.66
N HIS A 867 -6.03 -36.64 8.87
CA HIS A 867 -4.62 -36.99 9.04
C HIS A 867 -3.89 -35.97 9.93
N SER A 868 -3.36 -36.46 11.05
CA SER A 868 -2.39 -35.75 11.91
C SER A 868 -1.19 -36.65 12.18
N SER A 869 0.00 -36.04 12.29
CA SER A 869 1.28 -36.74 12.46
C SER A 869 2.24 -35.95 13.35
N GLN A 870 3.29 -36.63 13.86
CA GLN A 870 4.35 -35.96 14.62
C GLN A 870 5.08 -34.91 13.76
N GLU A 871 5.21 -35.15 12.45
CA GLU A 871 5.85 -34.19 11.54
C GLU A 871 5.04 -32.89 11.43
N ILE A 872 3.71 -32.98 11.36
CA ILE A 872 2.83 -31.80 11.38
C ILE A 872 2.96 -31.06 12.72
N ALA A 873 3.00 -31.78 13.84
CA ALA A 873 3.21 -31.19 15.16
C ALA A 873 4.56 -30.43 15.24
N ASP A 874 5.63 -31.00 14.69
CA ASP A 874 6.94 -30.37 14.66
C ASP A 874 6.96 -29.12 13.76
N ARG A 875 6.27 -29.15 12.61
CA ARG A 875 6.07 -27.97 11.73
C ARG A 875 5.32 -26.85 12.47
N LEU A 876 4.23 -27.18 13.17
CA LEU A 876 3.46 -26.23 13.96
C LEU A 876 4.27 -25.62 15.11
N ALA A 877 5.14 -26.41 15.76
CA ALA A 877 6.02 -25.92 16.82
C ALA A 877 7.05 -24.91 16.26
N ARG A 878 7.65 -25.18 15.09
CA ARG A 878 8.55 -24.24 14.43
C ARG A 878 7.85 -22.97 13.96
N ALA A 879 6.65 -23.10 13.39
CA ALA A 879 5.82 -21.96 12.99
C ALA A 879 5.51 -20.99 14.15
N LYS A 880 5.40 -21.51 15.38
CA LYS A 880 5.25 -20.70 16.59
C LYS A 880 6.57 -20.07 17.07
N ALA A 881 7.71 -20.65 16.70
CA ALA A 881 9.02 -20.20 17.16
C ALA A 881 9.57 -19.02 16.35
N PHE A 882 9.28 -18.97 15.04
CA PHE A 882 9.74 -17.89 14.16
C PHE A 882 8.81 -17.70 12.95
N GLU A 883 8.63 -16.44 12.54
CA GLU A 883 7.65 -16.07 11.49
C GLU A 883 7.93 -16.73 10.13
N ALA A 884 9.20 -16.85 9.73
CA ALA A 884 9.57 -17.50 8.47
C ALA A 884 9.09 -18.96 8.36
N GLU A 885 9.00 -19.67 9.48
CA GLU A 885 8.44 -21.04 9.50
C GLU A 885 6.91 -21.03 9.48
N GLY A 886 6.27 -20.00 10.02
CA GLY A 886 4.82 -19.81 9.96
C GLY A 886 4.33 -19.45 8.56
N ASN A 887 5.03 -18.56 7.87
CA ASN A 887 4.64 -18.05 6.55
C ASN A 887 4.74 -19.10 5.43
N LYS A 888 5.49 -20.19 5.64
CA LYS A 888 5.53 -21.36 4.73
C LYS A 888 4.76 -22.58 5.25
N LEU A 889 4.03 -22.44 6.34
CA LEU A 889 3.32 -23.57 6.96
C LEU A 889 2.33 -24.16 5.96
N THR A 890 2.42 -25.48 5.79
CA THR A 890 1.48 -26.27 4.99
C THR A 890 1.03 -27.46 5.83
N ILE A 891 -0.28 -27.64 5.93
CA ILE A 891 -0.94 -28.76 6.59
C ILE A 891 -1.75 -29.54 5.55
N ASP A 892 -1.73 -30.87 5.66
CA ASP A 892 -2.19 -31.74 4.56
C ASP A 892 -3.72 -31.71 4.39
N GLN A 893 -4.45 -31.54 5.49
CA GLN A 893 -5.91 -31.43 5.53
C GLN A 893 -6.36 -30.25 6.39
N GLU A 894 -7.21 -29.43 5.80
CA GLU A 894 -7.67 -28.16 6.33
C GLU A 894 -9.21 -28.16 6.37
N LEU A 895 -9.78 -28.05 7.56
CA LEU A 895 -11.23 -27.90 7.73
C LEU A 895 -11.65 -26.45 7.57
N GLU A 896 -12.76 -26.25 6.86
CA GLU A 896 -13.31 -24.95 6.52
C GLU A 896 -14.83 -24.91 6.61
N SER A 897 -15.36 -23.69 6.68
CA SER A 897 -16.79 -23.44 6.50
C SER A 897 -17.26 -23.97 5.15
N ILE A 898 -18.48 -24.49 5.12
CA ILE A 898 -19.14 -24.97 3.90
C ILE A 898 -20.28 -24.03 3.53
N TYR A 899 -20.77 -24.11 2.29
CA TYR A 899 -21.78 -23.17 1.82
C TYR A 899 -22.96 -23.89 1.17
N LEU A 900 -24.15 -23.32 1.31
CA LEU A 900 -25.29 -23.62 0.44
C LEU A 900 -25.42 -22.49 -0.57
N LEU A 901 -25.73 -22.82 -1.82
CA LEU A 901 -25.86 -21.88 -2.94
C LEU A 901 -27.15 -22.15 -3.70
N GLY A 902 -27.98 -21.14 -4.01
CA GLY A 902 -29.22 -21.35 -4.77
C GLY A 902 -30.13 -20.12 -4.90
N ASP A 903 -31.29 -20.31 -5.55
CA ASP A 903 -32.34 -19.28 -5.69
C ASP A 903 -33.24 -19.27 -4.44
N PHE A 904 -32.72 -18.65 -3.37
CA PHE A 904 -33.42 -18.48 -2.09
C PHE A 904 -33.06 -17.15 -1.43
N GLY A 905 -33.91 -16.69 -0.50
CA GLY A 905 -33.56 -15.65 0.48
C GLY A 905 -33.05 -16.29 1.77
N VAL A 906 -32.29 -15.56 2.58
CA VAL A 906 -31.88 -15.99 3.93
C VAL A 906 -32.49 -15.06 4.98
N HIS A 907 -33.28 -15.64 5.89
CA HIS A 907 -33.89 -14.94 7.00
C HIS A 907 -33.18 -15.26 8.31
N SER A 908 -32.99 -14.25 9.17
CA SER A 908 -32.49 -14.44 10.54
C SER A 908 -33.63 -14.37 11.55
N GLY A 909 -33.74 -15.39 12.40
CA GLY A 909 -34.77 -15.46 13.45
C GLY A 909 -34.63 -14.44 14.59
N SER A 910 -33.43 -13.89 14.81
CA SER A 910 -33.17 -12.88 15.85
C SER A 910 -33.30 -11.43 15.35
N GLY A 911 -33.53 -11.22 14.04
CA GLY A 911 -33.48 -9.90 13.42
C GLY A 911 -32.06 -9.33 13.35
N PHE A 912 -31.94 -8.08 12.91
CA PHE A 912 -30.64 -7.43 12.68
C PHE A 912 -30.49 -6.13 13.47
N THR A 913 -29.31 -5.90 14.02
CA THR A 913 -28.92 -4.66 14.71
C THR A 913 -27.75 -3.97 13.98
N ASP A 914 -27.68 -2.64 14.05
CA ASP A 914 -26.53 -1.92 13.49
C ASP A 914 -25.34 -1.97 14.47
N GLY A 915 -24.13 -2.07 13.92
CA GLY A 915 -22.87 -1.99 14.64
C GLY A 915 -21.98 -0.86 14.12
N GLU A 916 -20.77 -0.76 14.67
CA GLU A 916 -19.77 0.20 14.21
C GLU A 916 -19.31 -0.07 12.78
N ARG A 917 -18.70 0.94 12.13
CA ARG A 917 -18.14 0.84 10.77
C ARG A 917 -19.14 0.29 9.74
N ARG A 918 -20.42 0.65 9.90
CA ARG A 918 -21.55 0.21 9.07
C ARG A 918 -21.76 -1.31 9.07
N ALA A 919 -21.33 -2.00 10.12
CA ALA A 919 -21.62 -3.41 10.30
C ALA A 919 -23.11 -3.64 10.63
N VAL A 920 -23.60 -4.83 10.32
CA VAL A 920 -24.95 -5.29 10.63
C VAL A 920 -24.86 -6.66 11.29
N CYS A 921 -25.39 -6.79 12.49
CA CYS A 921 -25.18 -7.93 13.37
C CYS A 921 -26.46 -8.74 13.58
N THR A 922 -26.31 -10.05 13.79
CA THR A 922 -27.42 -10.96 14.12
C THR A 922 -26.91 -12.24 14.81
N GLU A 923 -27.73 -12.89 15.64
CA GLU A 923 -27.39 -14.17 16.29
C GLU A 923 -27.89 -15.38 15.49
N GLY A 924 -28.60 -15.18 14.37
CA GLY A 924 -29.33 -16.25 13.70
C GLY A 924 -30.52 -16.74 14.56
N PRO A 925 -30.92 -18.03 14.48
CA PRO A 925 -30.52 -18.98 13.44
C PRO A 925 -31.00 -18.53 12.06
N PHE A 926 -30.36 -19.04 11.01
CA PHE A 926 -30.74 -18.72 9.63
C PHE A 926 -31.71 -19.76 9.04
N GLN A 927 -32.65 -19.28 8.24
CA GLN A 927 -33.61 -20.11 7.49
C GLN A 927 -33.63 -19.67 6.03
N LEU A 928 -33.57 -20.64 5.12
CA LEU A 928 -33.74 -20.40 3.69
C LEU A 928 -35.23 -20.14 3.39
N MET A 929 -35.53 -19.06 2.69
CA MET A 929 -36.88 -18.60 2.36
C MET A 929 -37.06 -18.45 0.85
N GLU A 930 -38.29 -18.22 0.39
CA GLU A 930 -38.51 -17.89 -1.02
C GLU A 930 -37.65 -16.67 -1.42
N PRO A 931 -37.05 -16.69 -2.62
CA PRO A 931 -36.21 -15.60 -3.08
C PRO A 931 -37.02 -14.31 -3.19
N ALA A 932 -36.40 -13.19 -2.79
CA ALA A 932 -36.98 -11.87 -2.98
C ALA A 932 -37.08 -11.57 -4.49
N ARG A 933 -38.27 -11.16 -4.94
CA ARG A 933 -38.49 -10.65 -6.32
C ARG A 933 -38.61 -9.13 -6.36
N GLN A 934 -38.84 -8.52 -5.20
CA GLN A 934 -38.88 -7.08 -5.00
C GLN A 934 -38.14 -6.76 -3.70
N VAL A 935 -37.47 -5.62 -3.67
CA VAL A 935 -36.75 -5.09 -2.51
C VAL A 935 -37.01 -3.60 -2.38
N GLN A 936 -36.79 -3.08 -1.19
CA GLN A 936 -36.84 -1.65 -0.92
C GLN A 936 -35.43 -1.07 -0.89
N THR A 937 -35.34 0.19 -1.26
CA THR A 937 -34.15 1.02 -1.05
C THR A 937 -33.72 0.91 0.43
N GLY A 938 -32.42 0.76 0.65
CA GLY A 938 -31.80 0.50 1.93
C GLY A 938 -30.88 -0.72 1.89
N ASP A 939 -30.76 -1.36 3.05
CA ASP A 939 -29.86 -2.49 3.29
C ASP A 939 -30.49 -3.83 2.86
N LEU A 940 -30.05 -4.37 1.73
CA LEU A 940 -30.48 -5.66 1.17
C LEU A 940 -29.97 -6.86 2.00
N THR A 941 -28.91 -6.68 2.80
CA THR A 941 -28.45 -7.69 3.77
C THR A 941 -29.60 -8.12 4.69
N ARG A 942 -30.50 -7.19 5.04
CA ARG A 942 -31.71 -7.43 5.86
C ARG A 942 -32.90 -7.97 5.07
N GLN A 943 -32.84 -7.95 3.75
CA GLN A 943 -33.94 -8.28 2.83
C GLN A 943 -33.72 -9.61 2.11
N GLY A 944 -32.93 -10.51 2.71
CA GLY A 944 -32.71 -11.86 2.21
C GLY A 944 -31.31 -12.12 1.67
N PHE A 945 -30.40 -11.13 1.68
CA PHE A 945 -29.05 -11.24 1.11
C PHE A 945 -27.89 -11.13 2.14
N PRO A 946 -27.98 -11.66 3.38
CA PRO A 946 -26.95 -11.43 4.39
C PRO A 946 -25.58 -12.02 4.07
N PHE A 947 -25.53 -13.15 3.36
CA PHE A 947 -24.28 -13.82 2.93
C PHE A 947 -24.00 -13.64 1.45
N PHE A 948 -24.70 -12.74 0.77
CA PHE A 948 -24.60 -12.58 -0.68
C PHE A 948 -23.22 -12.11 -1.11
N SER A 949 -22.66 -12.75 -2.13
CA SER A 949 -21.42 -12.36 -2.80
C SER A 949 -21.60 -12.57 -4.29
N GLY A 950 -21.93 -11.50 -5.01
CA GLY A 950 -22.30 -11.53 -6.42
C GLY A 950 -22.87 -10.21 -6.90
N SER A 951 -23.55 -10.24 -8.05
CA SER A 951 -24.23 -9.09 -8.65
C SER A 951 -25.75 -9.25 -8.62
N LEU A 952 -26.45 -8.13 -8.39
CA LEU A 952 -27.91 -8.06 -8.35
C LEU A 952 -28.39 -6.85 -9.17
N ARG A 953 -29.33 -7.06 -10.08
CA ARG A 953 -29.89 -6.02 -10.96
C ARG A 953 -31.30 -5.64 -10.54
N LEU A 954 -31.44 -4.38 -10.17
CA LEU A 954 -32.68 -3.71 -9.79
C LEU A 954 -33.28 -2.97 -10.99
N ARG A 955 -34.59 -2.99 -11.14
CA ARG A 955 -35.33 -2.27 -12.19
C ARG A 955 -36.46 -1.43 -11.63
N GLN A 956 -36.64 -0.25 -12.20
CA GLN A 956 -37.82 0.59 -12.10
C GLN A 956 -38.20 1.17 -13.47
N THR A 957 -39.43 1.66 -13.58
CA THR A 957 -39.90 2.42 -14.73
C THR A 957 -40.32 3.81 -14.29
N LEU A 958 -39.86 4.83 -15.02
CA LEU A 958 -40.09 6.23 -14.73
C LEU A 958 -40.73 6.92 -15.94
N GLU A 959 -41.85 7.61 -15.72
CA GLU A 959 -42.49 8.44 -16.75
C GLU A 959 -41.89 9.86 -16.73
N LEU A 960 -41.35 10.31 -17.86
CA LEU A 960 -40.77 11.66 -18.02
C LEU A 960 -41.26 12.36 -19.28
N ASP A 961 -41.36 13.69 -19.23
CA ASP A 961 -41.68 14.53 -20.40
C ASP A 961 -40.39 14.84 -21.20
N ALA A 962 -40.45 14.80 -22.53
CA ALA A 962 -39.34 15.15 -23.42
C ALA A 962 -38.73 16.53 -23.12
N ALA A 963 -39.54 17.50 -22.72
CA ALA A 963 -39.06 18.85 -22.39
C ALA A 963 -38.10 18.84 -21.18
N ARG A 964 -38.23 17.85 -20.29
CA ARG A 964 -37.43 17.70 -19.07
C ARG A 964 -36.19 16.82 -19.26
N ALA A 965 -36.05 16.17 -20.42
CA ALA A 965 -34.91 15.28 -20.69
C ALA A 965 -33.61 16.03 -21.05
N SER A 966 -33.71 17.30 -21.49
CA SER A 966 -32.55 18.15 -21.75
C SER A 966 -31.86 18.53 -20.44
N GLY A 967 -30.55 18.29 -20.35
CA GLY A 967 -29.75 18.63 -19.16
C GLY A 967 -30.02 17.75 -17.94
N ALA A 968 -30.57 16.55 -18.14
CA ALA A 968 -30.86 15.62 -17.07
C ALA A 968 -29.58 15.04 -16.45
N GLN A 969 -29.50 15.05 -15.12
CA GLN A 969 -28.34 14.55 -14.36
C GLN A 969 -28.78 13.51 -13.34
N TRP A 970 -28.09 12.37 -13.32
CA TRP A 970 -28.19 11.36 -12.28
C TRP A 970 -27.34 11.74 -11.08
N PHE A 971 -27.83 11.46 -9.87
CA PHE A 971 -27.10 11.68 -8.63
C PHE A 971 -27.43 10.63 -7.57
N PHE A 972 -26.40 10.01 -6.97
CA PHE A 972 -26.56 9.24 -5.74
C PHE A 972 -26.43 10.16 -4.52
N GLN A 973 -27.45 10.20 -3.66
CA GLN A 973 -27.43 11.02 -2.44
C GLN A 973 -26.37 10.58 -1.42
N SER A 974 -26.04 9.30 -1.43
CA SER A 974 -24.92 8.69 -0.71
C SER A 974 -24.32 7.62 -1.62
N PRO A 975 -23.01 7.32 -1.52
CA PRO A 975 -22.42 6.19 -2.21
C PRO A 975 -23.23 4.91 -1.96
N PRO A 976 -23.52 4.11 -3.00
CA PRO A 976 -24.18 2.81 -2.83
C PRO A 976 -23.41 1.90 -1.87
N ASP A 977 -24.12 1.04 -1.15
CA ASP A 977 -23.52 -0.03 -0.35
C ASP A 977 -23.17 -1.21 -1.28
N ALA A 978 -22.26 -0.97 -2.23
CA ALA A 978 -21.76 -1.94 -3.20
C ALA A 978 -20.32 -1.59 -3.59
N ILE A 979 -19.55 -2.57 -4.06
CA ILE A 979 -18.17 -2.33 -4.53
C ILE A 979 -18.19 -1.66 -5.90
N VAL A 980 -19.11 -2.09 -6.77
CA VAL A 980 -19.38 -1.46 -8.06
C VAL A 980 -20.88 -1.29 -8.23
N THR A 981 -21.29 -0.16 -8.80
CA THR A 981 -22.66 0.07 -9.24
C THR A 981 -22.67 0.47 -10.71
N LYS A 982 -23.51 -0.15 -11.54
CA LYS A 982 -23.70 0.26 -12.93
C LYS A 982 -25.09 0.80 -13.16
N LEU A 983 -25.19 1.90 -13.88
CA LEU A 983 -26.46 2.51 -14.30
C LEU A 983 -26.74 2.16 -15.75
N PHE A 984 -27.93 1.62 -16.00
CA PHE A 984 -28.47 1.42 -17.34
C PHE A 984 -29.78 2.20 -17.48
N ILE A 985 -29.95 2.83 -18.64
CA ILE A 985 -31.19 3.52 -18.99
C ILE A 985 -31.61 3.02 -20.38
N ASN A 986 -32.84 2.53 -20.47
CA ASN A 986 -33.42 1.99 -21.71
C ASN A 986 -32.53 0.93 -22.38
N GLY A 987 -31.84 0.11 -21.57
CA GLY A 987 -30.95 -0.98 -22.00
C GLY A 987 -29.53 -0.56 -22.38
N ALA A 988 -29.21 0.74 -22.39
CA ALA A 988 -27.85 1.23 -22.62
C ALA A 988 -27.13 1.47 -21.29
N GLU A 989 -25.88 1.02 -21.18
CA GLU A 989 -25.01 1.34 -20.04
C GLU A 989 -24.63 2.83 -20.10
N VAL A 990 -24.94 3.56 -19.03
CA VAL A 990 -24.61 4.97 -18.90
C VAL A 990 -23.21 5.12 -18.29
N ARG A 991 -22.98 4.47 -17.14
CA ARG A 991 -21.76 4.59 -16.36
C ARG A 991 -21.59 3.41 -15.39
N SER A 992 -20.34 2.98 -15.21
CA SER A 992 -19.88 2.11 -14.12
C SER A 992 -19.24 2.98 -13.03
N PHE A 993 -19.78 2.93 -11.82
CA PHE A 993 -19.36 3.74 -10.67
C PHE A 993 -18.48 2.92 -9.73
N LEU A 994 -17.18 3.24 -9.71
CA LEU A 994 -16.17 2.62 -8.84
C LEU A 994 -15.78 3.53 -7.67
N TRP A 995 -15.89 4.85 -7.85
CA TRP A 995 -15.52 5.90 -6.91
C TRP A 995 -16.19 7.22 -7.29
N GLU A 996 -16.01 8.25 -6.45
CA GLU A 996 -16.53 9.60 -6.67
C GLU A 996 -15.98 10.28 -7.95
N PRO A 997 -16.76 11.12 -8.63
CA PRO A 997 -18.14 11.51 -8.29
C PRO A 997 -19.18 10.46 -8.71
N TYR A 998 -20.16 10.20 -7.84
CA TYR A 998 -21.30 9.30 -8.10
C TYR A 998 -22.46 9.98 -8.85
N ASP A 999 -22.15 10.69 -9.94
CA ASP A 999 -23.10 11.38 -10.83
C ASP A 999 -22.93 11.00 -12.30
N ALA A 1000 -23.91 11.31 -13.15
CA ALA A 1000 -23.76 11.13 -14.61
C ALA A 1000 -24.71 12.03 -15.40
N ASP A 1001 -24.25 12.52 -16.55
CA ASP A 1001 -25.17 13.09 -17.54
C ASP A 1001 -25.96 11.95 -18.19
N ILE A 1002 -27.29 12.02 -18.05
CA ILE A 1002 -28.22 11.02 -18.59
C ILE A 1002 -29.09 11.56 -19.72
N SER A 1003 -28.88 12.82 -20.13
CA SER A 1003 -29.73 13.53 -21.08
C SER A 1003 -29.94 12.75 -22.38
N SER A 1004 -28.87 12.17 -22.92
CA SER A 1004 -28.90 11.43 -24.20
C SER A 1004 -29.53 10.04 -24.12
N PHE A 1005 -29.83 9.54 -22.91
CA PHE A 1005 -30.35 8.19 -22.68
C PHE A 1005 -31.86 8.18 -22.40
N LEU A 1006 -32.43 9.34 -22.07
CA LEU A 1006 -33.84 9.51 -21.76
C LEU A 1006 -34.67 9.84 -23.01
N HIS A 1007 -35.95 9.46 -23.00
CA HIS A 1007 -36.93 9.88 -23.99
C HIS A 1007 -38.28 10.22 -23.35
N SER A 1008 -39.20 10.81 -24.13
CA SER A 1008 -40.56 11.07 -23.65
C SER A 1008 -41.30 9.78 -23.30
N GLY A 1009 -42.09 9.82 -22.23
CA GLY A 1009 -42.89 8.71 -21.74
C GLY A 1009 -42.09 7.79 -20.83
N SER A 1010 -42.32 6.49 -20.99
CA SER A 1010 -41.78 5.44 -20.12
C SER A 1010 -40.30 5.19 -20.35
N ASN A 1011 -39.48 5.38 -19.32
CA ASN A 1011 -38.06 5.05 -19.34
C ASN A 1011 -37.78 3.92 -18.34
N VAL A 1012 -37.01 2.92 -18.76
CA VAL A 1012 -36.58 1.82 -17.89
C VAL A 1012 -35.24 2.19 -17.28
N ILE A 1013 -35.18 2.22 -15.95
CA ILE A 1013 -33.98 2.49 -15.17
C ILE A 1013 -33.55 1.18 -14.51
N GLU A 1014 -32.30 0.77 -14.72
CA GLU A 1014 -31.73 -0.39 -14.05
C GLU A 1014 -30.43 -0.03 -13.32
N LEU A 1015 -30.26 -0.61 -12.14
CA LEU A 1015 -29.04 -0.53 -11.35
C LEU A 1015 -28.51 -1.93 -11.09
N GLU A 1016 -27.28 -2.21 -11.51
CA GLU A 1016 -26.59 -3.43 -11.13
C GLU A 1016 -25.64 -3.14 -9.98
N LEU A 1017 -25.83 -3.84 -8.86
CA LEU A 1017 -25.05 -3.72 -7.64
C LEU A 1017 -24.19 -4.97 -7.47
N THR A 1018 -22.87 -4.79 -7.37
CA THR A 1018 -21.93 -5.89 -7.14
C THR A 1018 -21.31 -5.80 -5.75
N GLY A 1019 -21.51 -6.84 -4.94
CA GLY A 1019 -21.01 -6.93 -3.57
C GLY A 1019 -19.53 -7.32 -3.48
N SER A 1020 -19.10 -7.72 -2.28
CA SER A 1020 -17.75 -8.24 -2.03
C SER A 1020 -17.83 -9.65 -1.44
N CYS A 1021 -16.68 -10.32 -1.28
CA CYS A 1021 -16.63 -11.60 -0.58
C CYS A 1021 -16.74 -11.48 0.95
N ARG A 1022 -16.89 -10.28 1.53
CA ARG A 1022 -16.87 -10.08 2.99
C ARG A 1022 -18.00 -10.80 3.72
N ASN A 1023 -19.20 -10.75 3.16
CA ASN A 1023 -20.38 -11.39 3.74
C ASN A 1023 -20.36 -12.91 3.56
N LEU A 1024 -19.60 -13.41 2.58
CA LEU A 1024 -19.38 -14.83 2.34
C LEU A 1024 -18.25 -15.40 3.21
N LEU A 1025 -17.10 -14.74 3.24
CA LEU A 1025 -15.85 -15.29 3.77
C LEU A 1025 -15.46 -14.76 5.16
N GLY A 1026 -16.13 -13.74 5.69
CA GLY A 1026 -15.85 -13.22 7.03
C GLY A 1026 -14.67 -12.23 7.09
N PRO A 1027 -14.13 -11.96 8.30
CA PRO A 1027 -14.42 -12.63 9.57
C PRO A 1027 -15.81 -12.25 10.11
N HIS A 1028 -16.73 -13.22 10.22
CA HIS A 1028 -18.11 -12.95 10.68
C HIS A 1028 -18.20 -12.71 12.19
N HIS A 1029 -17.29 -13.31 12.95
CA HIS A 1029 -17.42 -13.45 14.41
C HIS A 1029 -16.49 -12.53 15.20
N HIS A 1030 -15.84 -11.55 14.56
CA HIS A 1030 -14.90 -10.67 15.23
C HIS A 1030 -15.59 -9.70 16.20
N ILE A 1031 -15.02 -9.49 17.40
CA ILE A 1031 -15.61 -8.62 18.44
C ILE A 1031 -15.90 -7.19 17.98
N LYS A 1032 -15.07 -6.64 17.09
CA LYS A 1032 -15.24 -5.31 16.50
C LYS A 1032 -16.24 -5.25 15.33
N GLY A 1033 -16.84 -6.37 14.91
CA GLY A 1033 -17.65 -6.44 13.70
C GLY A 1033 -16.81 -6.28 12.44
N GLU A 1034 -16.96 -5.16 11.71
CA GLU A 1034 -16.09 -4.86 10.56
C GLU A 1034 -14.73 -4.31 10.99
N VAL A 1035 -13.67 -4.81 10.35
CA VAL A 1035 -12.28 -4.47 10.66
C VAL A 1035 -11.54 -4.00 9.41
N TYR A 1036 -10.74 -2.94 9.54
CA TYR A 1036 -10.00 -2.31 8.43
C TYR A 1036 -8.55 -2.80 8.30
N LYS A 1037 -8.13 -3.67 9.21
CA LYS A 1037 -6.88 -4.43 9.14
C LYS A 1037 -7.19 -5.86 9.55
N VAL A 1038 -7.02 -6.80 8.62
CA VAL A 1038 -7.50 -8.18 8.75
C VAL A 1038 -6.35 -9.13 8.50
N GLY A 1039 -6.10 -10.05 9.43
CA GLY A 1039 -5.10 -11.10 9.31
C GLY A 1039 -5.67 -12.47 9.66
N PRO A 1040 -4.84 -13.54 9.58
CA PRO A 1040 -5.28 -14.90 9.92
C PRO A 1040 -5.89 -15.04 11.31
N ASP A 1041 -5.39 -14.28 12.30
CA ASP A 1041 -5.88 -14.32 13.67
C ASP A 1041 -7.21 -13.58 13.87
N SER A 1042 -7.62 -12.70 12.94
CA SER A 1042 -8.94 -12.03 12.97
C SER A 1042 -10.11 -13.02 12.83
N TYR A 1043 -9.83 -14.28 12.49
CA TYR A 1043 -10.81 -15.37 12.41
C TYR A 1043 -10.83 -16.27 13.66
N LYS A 1044 -9.85 -16.10 14.56
CA LYS A 1044 -9.66 -16.92 15.75
C LYS A 1044 -10.15 -16.19 17.01
N ASP A 1045 -9.97 -16.82 18.17
CA ASP A 1045 -10.43 -16.28 19.45
C ASP A 1045 -9.40 -15.38 20.16
N LYS A 1046 -8.15 -15.34 19.69
CA LYS A 1046 -7.09 -14.54 20.32
C LYS A 1046 -6.66 -13.37 19.43
N PRO A 1047 -6.35 -12.20 20.01
CA PRO A 1047 -5.89 -11.04 19.24
C PRO A 1047 -4.56 -11.36 18.55
N GLY A 1048 -4.49 -10.99 17.27
CA GLY A 1048 -3.25 -11.02 16.49
C GLY A 1048 -2.58 -9.66 16.40
N TRP A 1049 -1.55 -9.58 15.57
CA TRP A 1049 -0.80 -8.34 15.30
C TRP A 1049 -1.64 -7.25 14.61
N THR A 1050 -2.81 -7.59 14.05
CA THR A 1050 -3.78 -6.64 13.48
C THR A 1050 -4.67 -5.99 14.54
N ASP A 1051 -4.64 -6.50 15.78
CA ASP A 1051 -5.49 -6.11 16.91
C ASP A 1051 -4.65 -5.61 18.09
N LYS A 1052 -3.56 -4.87 17.80
CA LYS A 1052 -2.64 -4.30 18.80
C LYS A 1052 -3.31 -3.39 19.83
N ASP A 1053 -4.51 -2.89 19.53
CA ASP A 1053 -5.34 -2.09 20.43
C ASP A 1053 -6.13 -2.93 21.46
N LEU A 1054 -6.18 -4.25 21.32
CA LEU A 1054 -6.80 -5.17 22.28
C LEU A 1054 -5.77 -5.77 23.24
N ASP A 1055 -6.21 -6.06 24.48
CA ASP A 1055 -5.42 -6.83 25.43
C ASP A 1055 -5.26 -8.28 24.94
N LYS A 1056 -4.05 -8.86 25.08
CA LYS A 1056 -3.69 -10.20 24.57
C LYS A 1056 -4.61 -11.33 25.06
N ASP A 1057 -5.25 -11.16 26.22
CA ASP A 1057 -6.13 -12.18 26.78
C ASP A 1057 -7.60 -12.05 26.33
N THR A 1058 -7.95 -10.98 25.60
CA THR A 1058 -9.31 -10.72 25.09
C THR A 1058 -9.84 -11.86 24.23
N HIS A 1059 -11.09 -12.27 24.44
CA HIS A 1059 -11.81 -13.20 23.56
C HIS A 1059 -12.35 -12.44 22.34
N VAL A 1060 -11.70 -12.64 21.19
CA VAL A 1060 -12.02 -11.96 19.93
C VAL A 1060 -13.25 -12.58 19.26
N TYR A 1061 -13.45 -13.89 19.40
CA TYR A 1061 -14.55 -14.59 18.75
C TYR A 1061 -15.87 -14.33 19.49
N GLN A 1062 -16.95 -14.15 18.74
CA GLN A 1062 -18.29 -13.88 19.24
C GLN A 1062 -19.31 -14.80 18.56
N THR A 1063 -20.36 -15.22 19.27
CA THR A 1063 -21.39 -16.10 18.69
C THR A 1063 -22.20 -15.42 17.59
N ARG A 1064 -22.39 -14.10 17.68
CA ARG A 1064 -23.09 -13.32 16.66
C ARG A 1064 -22.32 -13.28 15.34
N TYR A 1065 -23.06 -13.13 14.25
CA TYR A 1065 -22.53 -12.76 12.94
C TYR A 1065 -22.50 -11.25 12.79
N ALA A 1066 -21.47 -10.73 12.14
CA ALA A 1066 -21.33 -9.37 11.67
C ALA A 1066 -21.10 -9.35 10.15
N PHE A 1067 -21.98 -8.62 9.47
CA PHE A 1067 -21.98 -8.41 8.03
C PHE A 1067 -21.70 -6.94 7.71
N VAL A 1068 -21.37 -6.66 6.45
CA VAL A 1068 -21.38 -5.31 5.88
C VAL A 1068 -22.69 -5.09 5.11
N LYS A 1069 -23.15 -3.84 5.06
CA LYS A 1069 -24.34 -3.46 4.30
C LYS A 1069 -24.12 -3.73 2.81
N PHE A 1070 -25.18 -4.18 2.15
CA PHE A 1070 -25.25 -4.33 0.69
C PHE A 1070 -26.53 -3.69 0.19
N GLY A 1071 -26.50 -2.85 -0.85
CA GLY A 1071 -27.71 -2.21 -1.39
C GLY A 1071 -27.57 -0.74 -1.76
N LEU A 1072 -28.68 -0.01 -1.62
CA LEU A 1072 -28.78 1.42 -1.92
C LEU A 1072 -29.01 2.18 -0.61
N ALA A 1073 -28.02 2.93 -0.13
CA ALA A 1073 -28.16 3.67 1.13
C ALA A 1073 -29.31 4.70 1.13
N ALA A 1074 -29.62 5.25 -0.05
CA ALA A 1074 -30.73 6.18 -0.28
C ALA A 1074 -31.22 6.07 -1.73
N SER A 1075 -32.44 6.57 -2.00
CA SER A 1075 -32.99 6.59 -3.36
C SER A 1075 -32.17 7.53 -4.24
N PRO A 1076 -31.80 7.13 -5.46
CA PRO A 1076 -31.15 8.04 -6.39
C PRO A 1076 -32.07 9.19 -6.81
N LEU A 1077 -31.46 10.30 -7.20
CA LEU A 1077 -32.14 11.49 -7.71
C LEU A 1077 -31.82 11.68 -9.20
N ILE A 1078 -32.82 12.15 -9.93
CA ILE A 1078 -32.66 12.67 -11.29
C ILE A 1078 -33.00 14.16 -11.26
N TYR A 1079 -32.02 15.01 -11.53
CA TYR A 1079 -32.27 16.45 -11.72
C TYR A 1079 -32.60 16.71 -13.17
N VAL A 1080 -33.70 17.42 -13.40
CA VAL A 1080 -34.14 17.85 -14.73
C VAL A 1080 -34.41 19.36 -14.73
N GLU A 1081 -34.28 19.99 -15.89
CA GLU A 1081 -34.68 21.39 -16.07
C GLU A 1081 -36.18 21.55 -15.76
N GLN A 1082 -36.56 22.63 -15.07
CA GLN A 1082 -37.98 22.99 -14.89
C GLN A 1082 -38.60 23.36 -16.24
N ALA A 1083 -39.85 22.97 -16.43
CA ALA A 1083 -40.65 23.22 -17.64
C ALA A 1083 -41.12 24.67 -17.75
#